data_AF-A0A8I7B4U6-F1
#
_entry.id   AF-A0A8I7B4U6-F1
#
_cell.length_a   1.000
_cell.length_b   1.000
_cell.length_c   1.000
_cell.angle_alpha   90.00
_cell.angle_beta   90.00
_cell.angle_gamma   90.00
#
_symmetry.space_group_name_H-M   'P 1'
#
loop_
_entity.id
_entity.type
_entity.pdbx_description
1 polymer ?
#
loop_
_entity_poly.entity_id
_entity_poly.type
_entity_poly.pdbx_seq_one_letter_code
_entity_poly.pdbx_strand_id
1 'polypeptide(L)'
;MSPPRPQPPAATLRGFLDAHFASADDLAAAPALAELLRRECAGLEASLRRLEAQLASGSASWLARSAEARSGLRRIRSRGGDVPAGDEGEASAPGVELPAIVREIQRIDTIRLYAEATLQLEALVGNLEDAAYSIVRQASKLNLSSVLRRASNGVERKQEKLLQAVDAVRDIEQELVRISTSRPQWTNLIVAVDSRVDKTLAILRPQALTDYRALLAALGWPPSLSSPDMEKDKYSQVPNPLILMNEANKEKYSESFLALCSLQHVQANREVRQCQMPAATTPSLSDSKYLDKSACLGNGLWAIDELVHPIVSRMEYHFSKWSEQPEFIFALVYKITKDFMDGVDDILQPLIDKARLVGLSAKESWVTGMVKMLLGYLETQIFPALVTSYHRTDDNKLEVHSSWMHLNDQMITFDKRMQLLADSGIQKVALVSEGFSRSLSVFSIYVGHSDWLQIWADIELHSAQNKLKSEMDDETCWLCSIDPQDELGHQESTAKFLLSTREDYKAPPVSEFVVKTASAMIERSHALPNKGVKIQYSRSTSVQFLNDFFIVLHERCEALQLPNTALQDESLLKASYAINAARYCEYVLREWDEDTTFMELGAHVNYVDKNQEQIHRHSTQRQCSFFADEIAFLVKLGTDFLEQIMSSILIEFEDLSWDYVQGIGSSNEQNQPDDQVPDEENLEVSPGFVTSLEVLRERTTKLKLYLNSKDFLDLWRSIAEGLDYFVYSSIRWGQVKFPDPAVIQLRVDTKALLRIFRPYCSRPEAFFPFVTDSLKLLTMRDTDAQYLLEALKNGKDDEGKSGLRQHGLHHVDASQAVKVLRSRKSGG
;
A
#
# COMPACT_ATOMS: atom_id res chain seq x y z
N MET A 1 49.11 -24.78 102.24
CA MET A 1 48.39 -23.94 101.26
C MET A 1 49.23 -22.70 101.03
N SER A 2 49.84 -22.60 99.85
CA SER A 2 50.70 -21.46 99.49
C SER A 2 49.83 -20.31 98.97
N PRO A 3 50.07 -19.05 99.37
CA PRO A 3 49.35 -17.91 98.82
C PRO A 3 49.65 -17.74 97.32
N PRO A 4 48.69 -17.25 96.51
CA PRO A 4 48.91 -17.05 95.09
C PRO A 4 49.99 -15.98 94.85
N ARG A 5 50.91 -16.25 93.92
CA ARG A 5 51.88 -15.26 93.43
C ARG A 5 51.12 -14.09 92.79
N PRO A 6 51.43 -12.82 93.09
CA PRO A 6 50.79 -11.69 92.43
C PRO A 6 51.13 -11.67 90.94
N GLN A 7 50.11 -11.40 90.10
CA GLN A 7 50.30 -11.21 88.67
C GLN A 7 51.17 -9.98 88.40
N PRO A 8 52.04 -10.02 87.37
CA PRO A 8 52.83 -8.86 86.97
C PRO A 8 51.91 -7.71 86.51
N PRO A 9 52.16 -6.45 86.94
CA PRO A 9 51.41 -5.31 86.43
C PRO A 9 51.57 -5.17 84.91
N ALA A 10 50.54 -4.61 84.25
CA ALA A 10 50.49 -4.42 82.81
C ALA A 10 51.73 -3.67 82.29
N ALA A 11 52.20 -4.01 81.09
CA ALA A 11 53.48 -3.52 80.54
C ALA A 11 53.60 -1.99 80.50
N THR A 12 52.49 -1.28 80.26
CA THR A 12 52.41 0.18 80.30
C THR A 12 52.55 0.74 81.72
N LEU A 13 51.94 0.11 82.72
CA LEU A 13 52.10 0.49 84.12
C LEU A 13 53.53 0.25 84.60
N ARG A 14 54.17 -0.85 84.16
CA ARG A 14 55.59 -1.11 84.42
C ARG A 14 56.48 -0.05 83.81
N GLY A 15 56.32 0.26 82.53
CA GLY A 15 57.12 1.30 81.87
C GLY A 15 56.96 2.67 82.55
N PHE A 16 55.76 2.99 83.03
CA PHE A 16 55.51 4.22 83.79
C PHE A 16 56.21 4.20 85.16
N LEU A 17 56.10 3.11 85.92
CA LEU A 17 56.75 2.99 87.23
C LEU A 17 58.27 2.97 87.11
N ASP A 18 58.83 2.25 86.13
CA ASP A 18 60.27 2.18 85.86
C ASP A 18 60.83 3.56 85.45
N ALA A 19 60.04 4.39 84.75
CA ALA A 19 60.44 5.74 84.37
C ALA A 19 60.46 6.73 85.55
N HIS A 20 59.66 6.49 86.60
CA HIS A 20 59.51 7.39 87.75
C HIS A 20 60.23 6.92 89.02
N PHE A 21 60.56 5.63 89.14
CA PHE A 21 61.24 5.03 90.29
C PHE A 21 62.44 4.20 89.86
N ALA A 22 63.45 4.84 89.26
CA ALA A 22 64.64 4.16 88.73
C ALA A 22 65.66 3.80 89.82
N SER A 23 65.69 4.51 90.94
CA SER A 23 66.56 4.28 92.09
C SER A 23 65.79 4.30 93.42
N ALA A 24 66.41 3.76 94.49
CA ALA A 24 65.75 3.66 95.80
C ALA A 24 65.43 5.03 96.43
N ASP A 25 66.18 6.08 96.08
CA ASP A 25 65.94 7.44 96.60
C ASP A 25 64.71 8.10 95.96
N ASP A 26 64.32 7.67 94.75
CA ASP A 26 63.16 8.20 94.01
C ASP A 26 61.82 7.83 94.67
N LEU A 27 61.80 6.80 95.53
CA LEU A 27 60.62 6.43 96.32
C LEU A 27 60.16 7.57 97.25
N ALA A 28 61.05 8.49 97.64
CA ALA A 28 60.66 9.66 98.43
C ALA A 28 59.70 10.59 97.67
N ALA A 29 59.74 10.60 96.33
CA ALA A 29 58.85 11.40 95.48
C ALA A 29 57.49 10.72 95.19
N ALA A 30 57.30 9.47 95.60
CA ALA A 30 56.07 8.71 95.33
C ALA A 30 54.77 9.37 95.80
N PRO A 31 54.71 10.00 97.00
CA PRO A 31 53.48 10.66 97.45
C PRO A 31 53.10 11.86 96.57
N ALA A 32 54.09 12.60 96.04
CA ALA A 32 53.85 13.75 95.18
C ALA A 32 53.31 13.32 93.81
N LEU A 33 53.84 12.24 93.24
CA LEU A 33 53.33 11.67 91.99
C LEU A 33 51.91 11.12 92.15
N ALA A 34 51.62 10.45 93.27
CA ALA A 34 50.28 9.95 93.57
C ALA A 34 49.26 11.09 93.67
N GLU A 35 49.62 12.21 94.29
CA GLU A 35 48.73 13.38 94.39
C GLU A 35 48.51 14.05 93.03
N LEU A 36 49.54 14.13 92.19
CA LEU A 36 49.42 14.65 90.83
C LEU A 36 48.45 13.81 89.98
N LEU A 37 48.63 12.49 89.98
CA LEU A 37 47.73 11.57 89.26
C LEU A 37 46.30 11.65 89.80
N ARG A 38 46.12 11.77 91.12
CA ARG A 38 44.80 11.93 91.73
C ARG A 38 44.10 13.20 91.26
N ARG A 39 44.85 14.29 91.11
CA ARG A 39 44.35 15.58 90.63
C ARG A 39 43.98 15.52 89.14
N GLU A 40 44.79 14.86 88.32
CA GLU A 40 44.49 14.65 86.90
C GLU A 40 43.25 13.78 86.69
N CYS A 41 43.13 12.67 87.44
CA CYS A 41 41.93 11.81 87.39
C CYS A 41 40.67 12.59 87.79
N ALA A 42 40.73 13.40 88.84
CA ALA A 42 39.60 14.23 89.26
C ALA A 42 39.21 15.28 88.18
N GLY A 43 40.20 15.85 87.48
CA GLY A 43 39.97 16.77 86.36
C GLY A 43 39.30 16.10 85.15
N LEU A 44 39.71 14.87 84.83
CA LEU A 44 39.10 14.07 83.77
C LEU A 44 37.66 13.66 84.12
N GLU A 45 37.40 13.21 85.34
CA GLU A 45 36.05 12.87 85.80
C GLU A 45 35.10 14.08 85.74
N ALA A 46 35.57 15.26 86.16
CA ALA A 46 34.78 16.49 86.07
C ALA A 46 34.47 16.88 84.62
N SER A 47 35.39 16.64 83.69
CA SER A 47 35.20 16.90 82.26
C SER A 47 34.20 15.92 81.65
N LEU A 48 34.27 14.64 82.04
CA LEU A 48 33.38 13.59 81.57
C LEU A 48 31.93 13.84 82.02
N ARG A 49 31.72 14.20 83.29
CA ARG A 49 30.38 14.59 83.78
C ARG A 49 29.81 15.81 83.06
N ARG A 50 30.67 16.76 82.66
CA ARG A 50 30.24 17.95 81.90
C ARG A 50 29.78 17.58 80.49
N LEU A 51 30.51 16.67 79.84
CA LEU A 51 30.12 16.10 78.54
C LEU A 51 28.81 15.31 78.62
N GLU A 52 28.63 14.48 79.65
CA GLU A 52 27.39 13.75 79.89
C GLU A 52 26.20 14.69 80.08
N ALA A 53 26.37 15.76 80.86
CA ALA A 53 25.32 16.77 81.06
C ALA A 53 24.97 17.50 79.74
N GLN A 54 25.97 17.84 78.92
CA GLN A 54 25.76 18.45 77.62
C GLN A 54 25.02 17.50 76.67
N LEU A 55 25.38 16.22 76.64
CA LEU A 55 24.71 15.20 75.83
C LEU A 55 23.27 14.97 76.28
N ALA A 56 23.02 14.93 77.60
CA ALA A 56 21.67 14.83 78.16
C ALA A 56 20.80 16.03 77.77
N SER A 57 21.34 17.24 77.82
CA SER A 57 20.62 18.44 77.38
C SER A 57 20.34 18.46 75.86
N GLY A 58 21.31 18.04 75.05
CA GLY A 58 21.16 17.95 73.59
C GLY A 58 20.13 16.90 73.17
N SER A 59 20.15 15.73 73.80
CA SER A 59 19.17 14.66 73.55
C SER A 59 17.76 15.04 73.99
N ALA A 60 17.59 15.70 75.14
CA ALA A 60 16.28 16.20 75.58
C ALA A 60 15.72 17.26 74.60
N SER A 61 16.56 18.18 74.13
CA SER A 61 16.18 19.17 73.11
C SER A 61 15.76 18.53 71.78
N TRP A 62 16.51 17.52 71.32
CA TRP A 62 16.18 16.79 70.10
C TRP A 62 14.87 15.99 70.23
N LEU A 63 14.64 15.35 71.38
CA LEU A 63 13.38 14.63 71.65
C LEU A 63 12.17 15.58 71.65
N ALA A 64 12.30 16.77 72.26
CA ALA A 64 11.24 17.78 72.23
C ALA A 64 10.91 18.24 70.80
N ARG A 65 11.95 18.58 70.00
CA ARG A 65 11.79 19.03 68.61
C ARG A 65 11.20 17.93 67.70
N SER A 66 11.61 16.67 67.89
CA SER A 66 11.09 15.55 67.08
C SER A 66 9.65 15.20 67.44
N ALA A 67 9.25 15.35 68.72
CA ALA A 67 7.86 15.17 69.14
C ALA A 67 6.95 16.25 68.52
N GLU A 68 7.41 17.50 68.50
CA GLU A 68 6.71 18.62 67.86
C GLU A 68 6.57 18.42 66.35
N ALA A 69 7.65 18.04 65.66
CA ALA A 69 7.65 17.73 64.23
C ALA A 69 6.70 16.57 63.86
N ARG A 70 6.68 15.50 64.67
CA ARG A 70 5.72 14.39 64.50
C ARG A 70 4.27 14.85 64.63
N SER A 71 3.99 15.78 65.56
CA SER A 71 2.65 16.34 65.74
C SER A 71 2.23 17.19 64.53
N GLY A 72 3.16 17.96 63.95
CA GLY A 72 2.95 18.75 62.74
C GLY A 72 2.68 17.89 61.51
N LEU A 73 3.48 16.84 61.29
CA LEU A 73 3.29 15.90 60.19
C LEU A 73 1.97 15.12 60.29
N ARG A 74 1.53 14.76 61.50
CA ARG A 74 0.20 14.15 61.70
C ARG A 74 -0.94 15.10 61.34
N ARG A 75 -0.79 16.41 61.60
CA ARG A 75 -1.78 17.44 61.29
C ARG A 75 -1.88 17.73 59.78
N ILE A 76 -0.75 17.66 59.07
CA ILE A 76 -0.70 17.78 57.59
C ILE A 76 -1.32 16.54 56.94
N ARG A 77 -1.03 15.35 57.45
CA ARG A 77 -1.60 14.09 56.94
C ARG A 77 -3.13 14.00 57.13
N SER A 78 -3.68 14.61 58.18
CA SER A 78 -5.13 14.65 58.42
C SER A 78 -5.89 15.68 57.57
N ARG A 79 -5.19 16.53 56.79
CA ARG A 79 -5.79 17.61 55.99
C ARG A 79 -5.40 17.55 54.52
N GLY A 80 -4.98 16.38 54.04
CA GLY A 80 -4.58 16.13 52.65
C GLY A 80 -5.78 16.03 51.72
N GLY A 81 -6.04 17.11 50.98
CA GLY A 81 -7.00 17.20 49.89
C GLY A 81 -7.54 18.62 49.78
N ASP A 82 -7.01 19.36 48.80
CA ASP A 82 -7.39 20.72 48.38
C ASP A 82 -7.13 21.89 49.34
N VAL A 83 -6.16 22.75 48.98
CA VAL A 83 -6.37 24.21 49.00
C VAL A 83 -5.65 24.86 47.79
N PRO A 84 -6.28 25.82 47.10
CA PRO A 84 -5.81 26.42 45.84
C PRO A 84 -4.80 27.56 46.06
N ALA A 85 -4.19 27.99 44.96
CA ALA A 85 -3.41 29.23 44.89
C ALA A 85 -4.27 30.45 45.29
N GLY A 86 -3.78 31.22 46.25
CA GLY A 86 -4.40 32.44 46.75
C GLY A 86 -3.44 33.18 47.69
N ASP A 87 -3.48 34.50 47.59
CA ASP A 87 -2.44 35.47 47.86
C ASP A 87 -2.24 35.89 49.34
N GLU A 88 -1.08 36.49 49.58
CA GLU A 88 -0.62 37.38 50.67
C GLU A 88 -0.92 37.08 52.16
N GLY A 89 0.13 37.20 52.99
CA GLY A 89 0.01 37.46 54.43
C GLY A 89 1.18 36.97 55.27
N GLU A 90 2.04 37.91 55.69
CA GLU A 90 3.13 37.70 56.65
C GLU A 90 2.67 37.01 57.95
N ALA A 91 3.29 35.88 58.28
CA ALA A 91 3.56 35.47 59.66
C ALA A 91 4.72 34.49 59.70
N SER A 92 5.83 34.93 60.28
CA SER A 92 7.00 34.12 60.63
C SER A 92 6.60 32.85 61.39
N ALA A 93 6.80 31.69 60.76
CA ALA A 93 6.69 30.38 61.38
C ALA A 93 7.81 29.46 60.87
N PRO A 94 8.57 28.77 61.74
CA PRO A 94 9.71 27.92 61.38
C PRO A 94 9.32 26.59 60.69
N GLY A 95 8.10 26.51 60.13
CA GLY A 95 7.60 25.39 59.34
C GLY A 95 7.80 25.54 57.82
N VAL A 96 8.18 26.73 57.35
CA VAL A 96 8.46 27.01 55.91
C VAL A 96 9.86 26.52 55.50
N GLU A 97 10.80 26.44 56.46
CA GLU A 97 12.17 26.01 56.20
C GLU A 97 12.29 24.51 55.89
N LEU A 98 11.50 23.64 56.54
CA LEU A 98 11.64 22.20 56.34
C LEU A 98 11.24 21.74 54.92
N PRO A 99 10.11 22.19 54.33
CA PRO A 99 9.78 21.90 52.93
C PRO A 99 10.74 22.56 51.94
N ALA A 100 11.33 23.71 52.28
CA ALA A 100 12.36 24.35 51.47
C ALA A 100 13.68 23.56 51.51
N ILE A 101 14.10 23.09 52.68
CA ILE A 101 15.26 22.22 52.87
C ILE A 101 15.06 20.86 52.20
N VAL A 102 13.86 20.26 52.27
CA VAL A 102 13.56 19.01 51.55
C VAL A 102 13.64 19.20 50.03
N ARG A 103 13.12 20.33 49.50
CA ARG A 103 13.28 20.68 48.08
C ARG A 103 14.75 20.90 47.71
N GLU A 104 15.53 21.55 48.57
CA GLU A 104 16.96 21.77 48.33
C GLU A 104 17.77 20.48 48.42
N ILE A 105 17.45 19.56 49.34
CA ILE A 105 18.04 18.22 49.41
C ILE A 105 17.69 17.40 48.17
N GLN A 106 16.45 17.45 47.70
CA GLN A 106 16.04 16.79 46.44
C GLN A 106 16.77 17.39 45.23
N ARG A 107 16.97 18.71 45.21
CA ARG A 107 17.75 19.39 44.17
C ARG A 107 19.23 18.97 44.21
N ILE A 108 19.85 18.95 45.38
CA ILE A 108 21.23 18.50 45.59
C ILE A 108 21.38 17.04 45.17
N ASP A 109 20.43 16.17 45.54
CA ASP A 109 20.45 14.76 45.15
C ASP A 109 20.30 14.59 43.63
N THR A 110 19.46 15.41 42.99
CA THR A 110 19.33 15.43 41.52
C THR A 110 20.62 15.90 40.84
N ILE A 111 21.29 16.93 41.38
CA ILE A 111 22.59 17.42 40.87
C ILE A 111 23.67 16.36 41.06
N ARG A 112 23.71 15.69 42.22
CA ARG A 112 24.64 14.59 42.49
C ARG A 112 24.46 13.47 41.48
N LEU A 113 23.23 13.00 41.28
CA LEU A 113 22.93 11.95 40.31
C LEU A 113 23.29 12.37 38.87
N TYR A 114 23.06 13.65 38.51
CA TYR A 114 23.47 14.18 37.20
C TYR A 114 24.99 14.17 37.05
N ALA A 115 25.73 14.60 38.07
CA ALA A 115 27.19 14.61 38.06
C ALA A 115 27.77 13.19 38.01
N GLU A 116 27.21 12.25 38.77
CA GLU A 116 27.59 10.83 38.75
C GLU A 116 27.37 10.22 37.37
N ALA A 117 26.19 10.41 36.77
CA ALA A 117 25.90 9.93 35.41
C ALA A 117 26.81 10.58 34.36
N THR A 118 27.08 11.89 34.49
CA THR A 118 28.00 12.60 33.59
C THR A 118 29.43 12.06 33.69
N LEU A 119 29.93 11.81 34.90
CA LEU A 119 31.26 11.24 35.11
C LEU A 119 31.38 9.81 34.59
N GLN A 120 30.34 9.00 34.77
CA GLN A 120 30.30 7.65 34.22
C GLN A 120 30.33 7.67 32.69
N LEU A 121 29.51 8.52 32.06
CA LEU A 121 29.50 8.70 30.61
C LEU A 121 30.83 9.28 30.09
N GLU A 122 31.45 10.23 30.80
CA GLU A 122 32.77 10.77 30.46
C GLU A 122 33.83 9.67 30.43
N ALA A 123 33.84 8.78 31.42
CA ALA A 123 34.77 7.66 31.47
C ALA A 123 34.54 6.67 30.31
N LEU A 124 33.28 6.35 30.00
CA LEU A 124 32.95 5.45 28.89
C LEU A 124 33.32 6.05 27.52
N VAL A 125 33.02 7.33 27.30
CA VAL A 125 33.41 8.04 26.07
C VAL A 125 34.93 8.16 25.97
N GLY A 126 35.63 8.41 27.08
CA GLY A 126 37.09 8.41 27.14
C GLY A 126 37.69 7.06 26.71
N ASN A 127 37.14 5.94 27.20
CA ASN A 127 37.57 4.61 26.78
C ASN A 127 37.40 4.38 25.27
N LEU A 128 36.29 4.85 24.70
CA LEU A 128 36.04 4.79 23.25
C LEU A 128 37.04 5.63 22.47
N GLU A 129 37.27 6.88 22.89
CA GLU A 129 38.21 7.82 22.25
C GLU A 129 39.65 7.26 22.29
N ASP A 130 40.08 6.69 23.42
CA ASP A 130 41.39 6.06 23.57
C ASP A 130 41.57 4.83 22.68
N ALA A 131 40.55 3.96 22.60
CA ALA A 131 40.57 2.79 21.73
C ALA A 131 40.66 3.20 20.26
N ALA A 132 39.84 4.17 19.82
CA ALA A 132 39.87 4.70 18.46
C ALA A 132 41.20 5.37 18.12
N TYR A 133 41.75 6.19 19.02
CA TYR A 133 43.04 6.86 18.82
C TYR A 133 44.20 5.87 18.71
N SER A 134 44.17 4.78 19.48
CA SER A 134 45.16 3.69 19.39
C SER A 134 45.18 3.04 18.00
N ILE A 135 44.01 2.80 17.40
CA ILE A 135 43.88 2.20 16.06
C ILE A 135 44.47 3.16 15.00
N VAL A 136 44.06 4.43 15.03
CA VAL A 136 44.50 5.46 14.08
C VAL A 136 46.01 5.74 14.18
N ARG A 137 46.55 5.83 15.40
CA ARG A 137 47.99 6.07 15.62
C ARG A 137 48.87 4.91 15.16
N GLN A 138 48.35 3.69 15.12
CA GLN A 138 49.07 2.54 14.56
C GLN A 138 49.03 2.54 13.03
N ALA A 139 47.98 3.07 12.39
CA ALA A 139 47.91 3.21 10.94
C ALA A 139 48.96 4.19 10.39
N SER A 140 49.21 5.33 11.07
CA SER A 140 50.18 6.34 10.61
C SER A 140 51.65 5.92 10.71
N LYS A 141 51.98 4.86 11.46
CA LYS A 141 53.35 4.34 11.62
C LYS A 141 53.78 3.30 10.58
N LEU A 142 52.89 2.88 9.67
CA LEU A 142 53.12 1.79 8.72
C LEU A 142 53.50 2.25 7.30
N ASN A 143 53.97 3.49 7.12
CA ASN A 143 54.46 3.93 5.82
C ASN A 143 55.84 3.31 5.47
N LEU A 144 55.79 2.48 4.43
CA LEU A 144 56.77 2.21 3.36
C LEU A 144 57.94 1.20 3.50
N SER A 145 58.14 0.42 4.58
CA SER A 145 59.26 -0.57 4.55
C SER A 145 59.14 -1.89 5.33
N SER A 146 58.04 -2.18 6.04
CA SER A 146 57.98 -3.33 6.96
C SER A 146 56.99 -4.44 6.61
N VAL A 147 56.38 -4.40 5.42
CA VAL A 147 55.28 -5.31 5.01
C VAL A 147 55.67 -6.80 4.97
N LEU A 148 56.96 -7.15 4.86
CA LEU A 148 57.35 -8.55 4.59
C LEU A 148 57.88 -9.37 5.78
N ARG A 149 57.90 -8.88 7.03
CA ARG A 149 58.45 -9.71 8.15
C ARG A 149 57.78 -9.65 9.52
N ARG A 150 56.76 -8.81 9.74
CA ARG A 150 56.14 -8.65 11.08
C ARG A 150 54.61 -8.48 11.07
N ALA A 151 53.95 -8.91 9.99
CA ALA A 151 52.55 -8.60 9.72
C ALA A 151 51.51 -9.33 10.61
N SER A 152 51.83 -10.48 11.23
CA SER A 152 50.81 -11.25 11.98
C SER A 152 50.29 -10.51 13.23
N ASN A 153 51.18 -9.99 14.08
CA ASN A 153 50.80 -9.46 15.39
C ASN A 153 50.19 -8.04 15.34
N GLY A 154 50.26 -7.37 14.19
CA GLY A 154 49.74 -6.01 14.00
C GLY A 154 48.24 -5.98 13.68
N VAL A 155 47.76 -6.95 12.90
CA VAL A 155 46.34 -7.07 12.53
C VAL A 155 45.51 -7.53 13.72
N GLU A 156 45.98 -8.55 14.46
CA GLU A 156 45.32 -9.08 15.67
C GLU A 156 45.13 -7.98 16.74
N ARG A 157 46.15 -7.15 16.96
CA ARG A 157 46.05 -6.01 17.92
C ARG A 157 45.10 -4.92 17.48
N LYS A 158 45.02 -4.60 16.19
CA LYS A 158 44.06 -3.62 15.68
C LYS A 158 42.63 -4.14 15.83
N GLN A 159 42.43 -5.42 15.58
CA GLN A 159 41.15 -6.10 15.70
C GLN A 159 40.64 -6.14 17.15
N GLU A 160 41.52 -6.49 18.09
CA GLU A 160 41.22 -6.47 19.52
C GLU A 160 40.83 -5.06 20.00
N LYS A 161 41.54 -4.04 19.52
CA LYS A 161 41.23 -2.64 19.84
C LYS A 161 39.92 -2.17 19.22
N LEU A 162 39.56 -2.66 18.03
CA LEU A 162 38.28 -2.39 17.40
C LEU A 162 37.13 -2.99 18.22
N LEU A 163 37.27 -4.24 18.68
CA LEU A 163 36.28 -4.87 19.56
C LEU A 163 36.14 -4.12 20.89
N GLN A 164 37.25 -3.66 21.49
CA GLN A 164 37.21 -2.81 22.69
C GLN A 164 36.44 -1.50 22.44
N ALA A 165 36.61 -0.87 21.27
CA ALA A 165 35.84 0.31 20.89
C ALA A 165 34.35 -0.02 20.73
N VAL A 166 34.01 -1.14 20.08
CA VAL A 166 32.62 -1.59 19.90
C VAL A 166 31.94 -1.88 21.25
N ASP A 167 32.64 -2.54 22.17
CA ASP A 167 32.16 -2.80 23.52
C ASP A 167 31.91 -1.48 24.28
N ALA A 168 32.82 -0.51 24.18
CA ALA A 168 32.64 0.80 24.78
C ALA A 168 31.41 1.54 24.23
N VAL A 169 31.16 1.52 22.91
CA VAL A 169 29.93 2.12 22.35
C VAL A 169 28.69 1.40 22.86
N ARG A 170 28.71 0.06 22.96
CA ARG A 170 27.59 -0.71 23.49
C ARG A 170 27.27 -0.34 24.93
N ASP A 171 28.30 -0.16 25.77
CA ASP A 171 28.14 0.24 27.16
C ASP A 171 27.60 1.68 27.28
N ILE A 172 28.05 2.60 26.41
CA ILE A 172 27.50 3.96 26.30
C ILE A 172 26.02 3.92 25.94
N GLU A 173 25.62 3.15 24.92
CA GLU A 173 24.22 3.07 24.49
C GLU A 173 23.32 2.45 25.58
N GLN A 174 23.80 1.44 26.32
CA GLN A 174 23.06 0.90 27.47
C GLN A 174 22.80 1.95 28.55
N GLU A 175 23.80 2.79 28.85
CA GLU A 175 23.66 3.84 29.84
C GLU A 175 22.77 5.00 29.34
N LEU A 176 22.88 5.39 28.06
CA LEU A 176 22.00 6.40 27.45
C LEU A 176 20.52 5.96 27.46
N VAL A 177 20.22 4.68 27.21
CA VAL A 177 18.85 4.15 27.32
C VAL A 177 18.35 4.15 28.77
N ARG A 178 19.21 3.85 29.75
CA ARG A 178 18.84 3.97 31.18
C ARG A 178 18.56 5.41 31.57
N ILE A 179 19.34 6.37 31.09
CA ILE A 179 19.13 7.79 31.38
C ILE A 179 17.86 8.30 30.70
N SER A 180 17.62 7.96 29.44
CA SER A 180 16.43 8.41 28.71
C SER A 180 15.12 7.89 29.34
N THR A 181 15.14 6.66 29.87
CA THR A 181 13.98 6.05 30.55
C THR A 181 13.76 6.55 31.98
N SER A 182 14.84 6.75 32.74
CA SER A 182 14.74 7.17 34.15
C SER A 182 14.64 8.68 34.34
N ARG A 183 15.22 9.48 33.45
CA ARG A 183 15.38 10.94 33.58
C ARG A 183 15.24 11.65 32.20
N PRO A 184 14.03 11.70 31.62
CA PRO A 184 13.81 12.25 30.27
C PRO A 184 14.21 13.74 30.11
N GLN A 185 14.27 14.50 31.21
CA GLN A 185 14.70 15.90 31.22
C GLN A 185 16.20 16.13 30.96
N TRP A 186 17.04 15.08 30.93
CA TRP A 186 18.50 15.20 30.72
C TRP A 186 18.89 15.13 29.23
N THR A 187 18.09 15.71 28.34
CA THR A 187 18.31 15.66 26.88
C THR A 187 19.64 16.27 26.44
N ASN A 188 20.07 17.38 27.05
CA ASN A 188 21.33 18.04 26.71
C ASN A 188 22.56 17.15 26.98
N LEU A 189 22.50 16.31 28.03
CA LEU A 189 23.57 15.35 28.33
C LEU A 189 23.64 14.28 27.22
N ILE A 190 22.48 13.74 26.83
CA ILE A 190 22.37 12.74 25.76
C ILE A 190 22.93 13.32 24.45
N VAL A 191 22.53 14.53 24.06
CA VAL A 191 23.00 15.20 22.83
C VAL A 191 24.52 15.46 22.86
N ALA A 192 25.07 15.85 24.02
CA ALA A 192 26.50 16.10 24.16
C ALA A 192 27.34 14.82 24.03
N VAL A 193 26.90 13.73 24.67
CA VAL A 193 27.53 12.41 24.50
C VAL A 193 27.40 11.96 23.05
N ASP A 194 26.21 12.09 22.47
CA ASP A 194 25.95 11.68 21.09
C ASP A 194 26.90 12.35 20.10
N SER A 195 27.09 13.67 20.23
CA SER A 195 28.01 14.42 19.38
C SER A 195 29.46 13.93 19.47
N ARG A 196 29.93 13.50 20.65
CA ARG A 196 31.29 12.98 20.82
C ARG A 196 31.45 11.58 20.22
N VAL A 197 30.52 10.69 20.49
CA VAL A 197 30.53 9.34 19.93
C VAL A 197 30.43 9.40 18.40
N ASP A 198 29.63 10.30 17.84
CA ASP A 198 29.54 10.51 16.38
C ASP A 198 30.87 10.94 15.76
N LYS A 199 31.56 11.90 16.39
CA LYS A 199 32.90 12.32 15.93
C LYS A 199 33.90 11.17 15.97
N THR A 200 33.87 10.35 17.01
CA THR A 200 34.78 9.21 17.14
C THR A 200 34.46 8.12 16.12
N LEU A 201 33.18 7.79 15.90
CA LEU A 201 32.76 6.83 14.89
C LEU A 201 33.05 7.29 13.46
N ALA A 202 32.94 8.59 13.18
CA ALA A 202 33.29 9.17 11.88
C ALA A 202 34.77 8.95 11.50
N ILE A 203 35.65 8.75 12.48
CA ILE A 203 37.06 8.41 12.26
C ILE A 203 37.27 6.89 12.27
N LEU A 204 36.64 6.19 13.23
CA LEU A 204 36.81 4.75 13.42
C LEU A 204 36.30 3.94 12.23
N ARG A 205 35.12 4.27 11.69
CA ARG A 205 34.47 3.51 10.60
C ARG A 205 35.31 3.49 9.31
N PRO A 206 35.76 4.63 8.74
CA PRO A 206 36.62 4.61 7.56
C PRO A 206 37.92 3.83 7.77
N GLN A 207 38.52 3.92 8.97
CA GLN A 207 39.74 3.19 9.29
C GLN A 207 39.50 1.68 9.36
N ALA A 208 38.41 1.23 10.00
CA ALA A 208 38.05 -0.19 10.08
C ALA A 208 37.79 -0.79 8.68
N LEU A 209 37.09 -0.07 7.80
CA LEU A 209 36.87 -0.50 6.41
C LEU A 209 38.19 -0.58 5.63
N THR A 210 39.09 0.38 5.83
CA THR A 210 40.41 0.39 5.17
C THR A 210 41.27 -0.81 5.62
N ASP A 211 41.29 -1.10 6.92
CA ASP A 211 42.01 -2.27 7.45
C ASP A 211 41.40 -3.59 6.94
N TYR A 212 40.07 -3.67 6.83
CA TYR A 212 39.37 -4.82 6.25
C TYR A 212 39.70 -5.01 4.76
N ARG A 213 39.69 -3.95 3.95
CA ARG A 213 40.11 -3.99 2.53
C ARG A 213 41.56 -4.46 2.37
N ALA A 214 42.46 -3.99 3.23
CA ALA A 214 43.86 -4.41 3.20
C ALA A 214 44.01 -5.91 3.51
N LEU A 215 43.21 -6.44 4.44
CA LEU A 215 43.13 -7.88 4.69
C LEU A 215 42.60 -8.65 3.48
N LEU A 216 41.49 -8.21 2.88
CA LEU A 216 40.93 -8.82 1.67
C LEU A 216 41.95 -8.88 0.53
N ALA A 217 42.68 -7.78 0.30
CA ALA A 217 43.74 -7.73 -0.71
C ALA A 217 44.87 -8.72 -0.42
N ALA A 218 45.28 -8.89 0.85
CA ALA A 218 46.28 -9.87 1.25
C ALA A 218 45.81 -11.33 1.05
N LEU A 219 44.49 -11.55 1.09
CA LEU A 219 43.84 -12.84 0.82
C LEU A 219 43.63 -13.10 -0.69
N GLY A 220 44.06 -12.19 -1.56
CA GLY A 220 43.92 -12.32 -3.01
C GLY A 220 42.55 -11.89 -3.55
N TRP A 221 41.78 -11.12 -2.78
CA TRP A 221 40.53 -10.54 -3.23
C TRP A 221 40.75 -9.17 -3.91
N PRO A 222 40.04 -8.84 -5.01
CA PRO A 222 39.08 -9.69 -5.73
C PRO A 222 39.77 -10.76 -6.61
N PRO A 223 39.11 -11.91 -6.85
CA PRO A 223 39.57 -12.97 -7.75
C PRO A 223 39.50 -12.59 -9.22
N SER A 224 40.42 -13.12 -10.03
CA SER A 224 40.44 -12.90 -11.48
C SER A 224 39.16 -13.42 -12.11
N LEU A 225 38.46 -12.57 -12.87
CA LEU A 225 37.24 -12.95 -13.60
C LEU A 225 37.52 -13.84 -14.83
N SER A 226 38.81 -14.04 -15.15
CA SER A 226 39.32 -14.88 -16.24
C SER A 226 40.23 -15.97 -15.68
N SER A 227 39.97 -17.23 -16.02
CA SER A 227 40.91 -18.34 -15.76
C SER A 227 41.95 -18.40 -16.89
N PRO A 228 43.26 -18.44 -16.59
CA PRO A 228 44.30 -18.58 -17.61
C PRO A 228 44.43 -20.01 -18.19
N ASP A 229 43.84 -21.02 -17.56
CA ASP A 229 43.93 -22.43 -18.02
C ASP A 229 42.67 -22.84 -18.80
N MET A 230 42.60 -22.36 -20.04
CA MET A 230 41.56 -22.70 -21.01
C MET A 230 42.07 -23.75 -21.98
N GLU A 231 41.98 -25.05 -21.66
CA GLU A 231 41.95 -26.06 -22.73
C GLU A 231 41.00 -27.25 -22.56
N LYS A 232 40.42 -27.58 -21.38
CA LYS A 232 39.66 -28.86 -21.30
C LYS A 232 38.32 -28.98 -20.56
N ASP A 233 37.80 -27.98 -19.85
CA ASP A 233 36.50 -28.16 -19.17
C ASP A 233 35.46 -27.10 -19.53
N LYS A 234 34.27 -27.56 -19.96
CA LYS A 234 33.16 -26.73 -20.49
C LYS A 234 32.37 -25.96 -19.43
N TYR A 235 32.80 -25.92 -18.17
CA TYR A 235 32.13 -25.19 -17.09
C TYR A 235 33.14 -24.71 -16.03
N SER A 236 34.07 -23.84 -16.41
CA SER A 236 35.03 -23.27 -15.45
C SER A 236 34.35 -22.20 -14.59
N GLN A 237 33.90 -22.58 -13.38
CA GLN A 237 33.47 -21.63 -12.34
C GLN A 237 34.62 -20.70 -11.97
N VAL A 238 34.33 -19.43 -11.69
CA VAL A 238 35.34 -18.49 -11.16
C VAL A 238 35.84 -19.04 -9.82
N PRO A 239 37.14 -19.23 -9.61
CA PRO A 239 37.66 -19.77 -8.36
C PRO A 239 37.28 -18.83 -7.20
N ASN A 240 36.60 -19.36 -6.19
CA ASN A 240 36.11 -18.59 -5.05
C ASN A 240 37.17 -18.55 -3.92
N PRO A 241 37.87 -17.41 -3.69
CA PRO A 241 38.92 -17.33 -2.70
C PRO A 241 38.44 -17.55 -1.27
N LEU A 242 37.15 -17.33 -0.96
CA LEU A 242 36.57 -17.56 0.37
C LEU A 242 36.61 -19.04 0.75
N ILE A 243 36.45 -19.94 -0.23
CA ILE A 243 36.49 -21.40 -0.02
C ILE A 243 37.95 -21.89 0.01
N LEU A 244 38.82 -21.28 -0.79
CA LEU A 244 40.22 -21.69 -0.96
C LEU A 244 41.16 -21.20 0.15
N MET A 245 40.65 -20.51 1.18
CA MET A 245 41.46 -20.00 2.30
C MET A 245 42.04 -21.15 3.13
N ASN A 246 43.30 -21.01 3.55
CA ASN A 246 43.86 -21.88 4.59
C ASN A 246 43.22 -21.58 5.96
N GLU A 247 43.32 -22.50 6.93
CA GLU A 247 42.66 -22.37 8.23
C GLU A 247 43.06 -21.10 8.99
N ALA A 248 44.36 -20.75 9.00
CA ALA A 248 44.86 -19.56 9.70
C ALA A 248 44.33 -18.24 9.09
N ASN A 249 44.17 -18.19 7.77
CA ASN A 249 43.59 -17.04 7.08
C ASN A 249 42.07 -16.99 7.26
N LYS A 250 41.40 -18.15 7.30
CA LYS A 250 39.96 -18.26 7.58
C LYS A 250 39.62 -17.70 8.97
N GLU A 251 40.43 -18.00 9.97
CA GLU A 251 40.26 -17.45 11.33
C GLU A 251 40.40 -15.93 11.34
N LYS A 252 41.50 -15.39 10.79
CA LYS A 252 41.72 -13.94 10.67
C LYS A 252 40.61 -13.21 9.91
N TYR A 253 40.15 -13.80 8.81
CA TYR A 253 39.01 -13.30 8.04
C TYR A 253 37.74 -13.29 8.89
N SER A 254 37.44 -14.40 9.58
CA SER A 254 36.25 -14.52 10.42
C SER A 254 36.22 -13.49 11.54
N GLU A 255 37.35 -13.26 12.22
CA GLU A 255 37.45 -12.25 13.28
C GLU A 255 37.24 -10.84 12.72
N SER A 256 37.84 -10.55 11.56
CA SER A 256 37.70 -9.28 10.85
C SER A 256 36.25 -8.99 10.46
N PHE A 257 35.60 -9.97 9.84
CA PHE A 257 34.19 -9.93 9.46
C PHE A 257 33.29 -9.68 10.68
N LEU A 258 33.48 -10.45 11.75
CA LEU A 258 32.66 -10.37 12.96
C LEU A 258 32.77 -9.02 13.66
N ALA A 259 33.95 -8.41 13.75
CA ALA A 259 34.05 -7.09 14.39
C ALA A 259 33.45 -5.99 13.51
N LEU A 260 33.55 -6.09 12.18
CA LEU A 260 32.90 -5.12 11.29
C LEU A 260 31.37 -5.23 11.39
N CYS A 261 30.84 -6.45 11.43
CA CYS A 261 29.42 -6.70 11.73
C CYS A 261 29.02 -6.15 13.11
N SER A 262 29.87 -6.32 14.12
CA SER A 262 29.60 -5.82 15.47
C SER A 262 29.59 -4.29 15.52
N LEU A 263 30.52 -3.62 14.82
CA LEU A 263 30.54 -2.17 14.67
C LEU A 263 29.28 -1.65 13.97
N GLN A 264 28.89 -2.28 12.86
CA GLN A 264 27.67 -1.94 12.14
C GLN A 264 26.42 -2.15 13.02
N HIS A 265 26.37 -3.24 13.78
CA HIS A 265 25.26 -3.54 14.66
C HIS A 265 25.07 -2.48 15.76
N VAL A 266 26.17 -2.05 16.39
CA VAL A 266 26.10 -1.01 17.42
C VAL A 266 25.72 0.35 16.83
N GLN A 267 26.21 0.67 15.63
CA GLN A 267 25.77 1.88 14.91
C GLN A 267 24.27 1.84 14.57
N ALA A 268 23.75 0.70 14.09
CA ALA A 268 22.33 0.55 13.79
C ALA A 268 21.44 0.71 15.04
N ASN A 269 21.84 0.13 16.18
CA ASN A 269 21.11 0.30 17.46
C ASN A 269 21.01 1.76 17.88
N ARG A 270 22.09 2.51 17.63
CA ARG A 270 22.19 3.92 17.96
C ARG A 270 21.29 4.79 17.10
N GLU A 271 21.29 4.55 15.79
CA GLU A 271 20.39 5.24 14.84
C GLU A 271 18.91 5.02 15.22
N VAL A 272 18.54 3.78 15.57
CA VAL A 272 17.18 3.45 16.05
C VAL A 272 16.80 4.26 17.30
N ARG A 273 17.70 4.34 18.30
CA ARG A 273 17.45 5.17 19.49
C ARG A 273 17.31 6.64 19.12
N GLN A 274 18.20 7.19 18.29
CA GLN A 274 18.16 8.60 17.90
C GLN A 274 16.85 8.96 17.19
N CYS A 275 16.32 8.07 16.33
CA CYS A 275 15.01 8.26 15.67
C CYS A 275 13.81 8.17 16.63
N GLN A 276 13.93 7.45 17.75
CA GLN A 276 12.87 7.33 18.76
C GLN A 276 12.85 8.49 19.76
N MET A 277 13.86 9.37 19.75
CA MET A 277 13.87 10.56 20.59
C MET A 277 12.85 11.58 20.06
N PRO A 278 11.95 12.12 20.90
CA PRO A 278 11.04 13.19 20.47
C PRO A 278 11.86 14.46 20.20
N ALA A 279 12.22 14.69 18.94
CA ALA A 279 12.82 15.95 18.53
C ALA A 279 11.77 17.05 18.73
N ALA A 280 12.09 18.02 19.59
CA ALA A 280 11.34 19.25 19.76
C ALA A 280 11.55 20.19 18.56
N THR A 281 11.22 19.76 17.35
CA THR A 281 10.96 20.65 16.20
C THR A 281 10.19 19.87 15.13
N THR A 282 8.97 20.31 14.85
CA THR A 282 8.05 19.88 13.77
C THR A 282 7.63 18.40 13.73
N PRO A 283 6.33 18.09 13.96
CA PRO A 283 5.80 16.75 13.70
C PRO A 283 5.54 16.60 12.20
N SER A 284 6.52 16.11 11.42
CA SER A 284 6.18 15.43 10.17
C SER A 284 5.65 14.05 10.55
N LEU A 285 4.32 13.92 10.63
CA LEU A 285 3.64 12.70 11.01
C LEU A 285 3.57 11.76 9.78
N SER A 286 4.66 11.04 9.51
CA SER A 286 4.62 9.83 8.68
C SER A 286 5.79 8.91 9.05
N ASP A 287 5.47 7.63 9.28
CA ASP A 287 6.36 6.46 9.33
C ASP A 287 7.25 6.21 10.57
N SER A 288 7.29 7.08 11.57
CA SER A 288 8.21 6.92 12.73
C SER A 288 7.88 5.73 13.68
N LYS A 289 6.68 5.14 13.65
CA LYS A 289 6.27 4.12 14.64
C LYS A 289 6.80 2.70 14.39
N TYR A 290 7.41 2.43 13.23
CA TYR A 290 7.88 1.10 12.84
C TYR A 290 9.22 1.14 12.08
N LEU A 291 10.17 1.97 12.51
CA LEU A 291 11.55 1.81 12.02
C LEU A 291 12.15 0.58 12.71
N ASP A 292 11.94 -0.59 12.11
CA ASP A 292 12.49 -1.85 12.60
C ASP A 292 14.03 -1.80 12.52
N LYS A 293 14.70 -2.43 13.49
CA LYS A 293 16.16 -2.62 13.50
C LYS A 293 16.65 -3.30 12.22
N SER A 294 15.76 -4.03 11.56
CA SER A 294 15.92 -4.62 10.24
C SER A 294 16.08 -3.60 9.09
N ALA A 295 15.52 -2.38 9.19
CA ALA A 295 15.60 -1.38 8.12
C ALA A 295 17.00 -0.75 8.01
N CYS A 296 17.68 -0.49 9.13
CA CYS A 296 19.06 0.03 9.16
C CYS A 296 20.08 -0.97 8.59
N LEU A 297 19.84 -2.28 8.80
CA LEU A 297 20.68 -3.36 8.26
C LEU A 297 20.23 -3.81 6.85
N GLY A 298 19.01 -3.47 6.43
CA GLY A 298 18.45 -3.81 5.12
C GLY A 298 19.14 -3.10 3.95
N ASN A 299 19.93 -2.06 4.21
CA ASN A 299 20.76 -1.39 3.19
C ASN A 299 22.03 -2.15 2.81
N GLY A 300 22.28 -3.34 3.36
CA GLY A 300 23.46 -4.15 3.07
C GLY A 300 24.42 -4.24 4.24
N LEU A 301 25.14 -5.36 4.32
CA LEU A 301 26.17 -5.59 5.31
C LEU A 301 27.49 -5.01 4.80
N TRP A 302 28.14 -4.13 5.57
CA TRP A 302 29.38 -3.48 5.13
C TRP A 302 30.46 -4.51 4.76
N ALA A 303 30.56 -5.59 5.52
CA ALA A 303 31.52 -6.66 5.25
C ALA A 303 31.31 -7.36 3.90
N ILE A 304 30.06 -7.42 3.44
CA ILE A 304 29.66 -7.98 2.14
C ILE A 304 29.82 -6.93 1.04
N ASP A 305 29.42 -5.67 1.29
CA ASP A 305 29.59 -4.58 0.34
C ASP A 305 31.06 -4.39 -0.05
N GLU A 306 31.98 -4.54 0.91
CA GLU A 306 33.43 -4.51 0.69
C GLU A 306 33.97 -5.70 -0.12
N LEU A 307 33.25 -6.83 -0.16
CA LEU A 307 33.57 -7.93 -1.06
C LEU A 307 33.06 -7.65 -2.48
N VAL A 308 31.86 -7.06 -2.60
CA VAL A 308 31.23 -6.77 -3.88
C VAL A 308 31.99 -5.66 -4.61
N HIS A 309 32.31 -4.55 -3.93
CA HIS A 309 32.86 -3.33 -4.55
C HIS A 309 34.08 -3.58 -5.47
N PRO A 310 35.10 -4.37 -5.09
CA PRO A 310 36.24 -4.63 -5.97
C PRO A 310 35.90 -5.53 -7.18
N ILE A 311 34.88 -6.38 -7.10
CA ILE A 311 34.38 -7.17 -8.24
C ILE A 311 33.72 -6.22 -9.24
N VAL A 312 32.96 -5.23 -8.77
CA VAL A 312 32.33 -4.19 -9.59
C VAL A 312 33.34 -3.54 -10.52
N SER A 313 34.45 -3.04 -9.96
CA SER A 313 35.48 -2.34 -10.74
C SER A 313 36.10 -3.21 -11.83
N ARG A 314 36.11 -4.55 -11.66
CA ARG A 314 36.57 -5.48 -12.70
C ARG A 314 35.51 -5.72 -13.77
N MET A 315 34.24 -5.76 -13.41
CA MET A 315 33.13 -5.93 -14.35
C MET A 315 32.89 -4.67 -15.20
N GLU A 316 33.04 -3.47 -14.62
CA GLU A 316 32.85 -2.19 -15.32
C GLU A 316 33.71 -2.06 -16.59
N TYR A 317 34.93 -2.62 -16.57
CA TYR A 317 35.78 -2.69 -17.76
C TYR A 317 35.11 -3.43 -18.93
N HIS A 318 34.36 -4.49 -18.64
CA HIS A 318 33.61 -5.24 -19.63
C HIS A 318 32.32 -4.52 -20.04
N PHE A 319 31.60 -3.91 -19.09
CA PHE A 319 30.36 -3.21 -19.37
C PHE A 319 30.54 -2.07 -20.38
N SER A 320 31.64 -1.32 -20.28
CA SER A 320 31.95 -0.25 -21.24
C SER A 320 32.04 -0.71 -22.71
N LYS A 321 32.27 -2.00 -22.96
CA LYS A 321 32.32 -2.58 -24.32
C LYS A 321 30.97 -3.08 -24.81
N TRP A 322 29.98 -3.18 -23.93
CA TRP A 322 28.66 -3.76 -24.18
C TRP A 322 27.53 -2.77 -23.92
N SER A 323 27.79 -1.46 -24.04
CA SER A 323 26.76 -0.42 -23.82
C SER A 323 25.49 -0.66 -24.65
N GLU A 324 25.67 -1.17 -25.89
CA GLU A 324 24.57 -1.48 -26.82
C GLU A 324 23.98 -2.89 -26.63
N GLN A 325 24.55 -3.71 -25.76
CA GLN A 325 24.19 -5.13 -25.58
C GLN A 325 23.94 -5.42 -24.08
N PRO A 326 22.86 -4.88 -23.51
CA PRO A 326 22.56 -5.00 -22.09
C PRO A 326 22.46 -6.45 -21.63
N GLU A 327 22.03 -7.38 -22.50
CA GLU A 327 21.94 -8.82 -22.20
C GLU A 327 23.28 -9.42 -21.71
N PHE A 328 24.42 -8.95 -22.22
CA PHE A 328 25.73 -9.43 -21.78
C PHE A 328 26.11 -8.88 -20.41
N ILE A 329 25.70 -7.65 -20.11
CA ILE A 329 25.87 -7.02 -18.80
C ILE A 329 25.07 -7.83 -17.75
N PHE A 330 23.76 -8.02 -17.98
CA PHE A 330 22.90 -8.79 -17.08
C PHE A 330 23.38 -10.23 -16.91
N ALA A 331 23.78 -10.90 -18.00
CA ALA A 331 24.30 -12.27 -17.96
C ALA A 331 25.60 -12.39 -17.15
N LEU A 332 26.53 -11.43 -17.29
CA LEU A 332 27.78 -11.42 -16.54
C LEU A 332 27.52 -11.23 -15.03
N VAL A 333 26.66 -10.26 -14.66
CA VAL A 333 26.32 -10.02 -13.25
C VAL A 333 25.65 -11.24 -12.65
N TYR A 334 24.68 -11.84 -13.33
CA TYR A 334 24.01 -13.05 -12.86
C TYR A 334 24.99 -14.21 -12.68
N LYS A 335 25.86 -14.44 -13.69
CA LYS A 335 26.86 -15.51 -13.64
C LYS A 335 27.80 -15.33 -12.45
N ILE A 336 28.39 -14.16 -12.29
CA ILE A 336 29.32 -13.89 -11.18
C ILE A 336 28.59 -14.03 -9.84
N THR A 337 27.39 -13.48 -9.71
CA THR A 337 26.60 -13.63 -8.47
C THR A 337 26.42 -15.10 -8.10
N LYS A 338 26.08 -15.95 -9.08
CA LYS A 338 25.89 -17.39 -8.92
C LYS A 338 27.19 -18.13 -8.62
N ASP A 339 28.29 -17.82 -9.31
CA ASP A 339 29.58 -18.50 -9.17
C ASP A 339 30.17 -18.33 -7.75
N PHE A 340 29.85 -17.23 -7.06
CA PHE A 340 30.29 -17.00 -5.67
C PHE A 340 29.35 -17.58 -4.60
N MET A 341 28.19 -18.12 -4.98
CA MET A 341 27.12 -18.48 -4.04
C MET A 341 27.55 -19.56 -3.03
N ASP A 342 28.36 -20.53 -3.46
CA ASP A 342 28.87 -21.59 -2.56
C ASP A 342 29.68 -20.99 -1.39
N GLY A 343 30.48 -19.94 -1.64
CA GLY A 343 31.21 -19.27 -0.56
C GLY A 343 30.32 -18.38 0.31
N VAL A 344 29.23 -17.85 -0.25
CA VAL A 344 28.21 -17.12 0.51
C VAL A 344 27.52 -18.06 1.49
N ASP A 345 27.18 -19.27 1.05
CA ASP A 345 26.49 -20.27 1.86
C ASP A 345 27.41 -20.94 2.89
N ASP A 346 28.59 -21.38 2.47
CA ASP A 346 29.46 -22.19 3.31
C ASP A 346 30.31 -21.36 4.28
N ILE A 347 30.56 -20.08 3.95
CA ILE A 347 31.44 -19.21 4.73
C ILE A 347 30.68 -18.02 5.31
N LEU A 348 29.96 -17.25 4.50
CA LEU A 348 29.36 -15.99 4.98
C LEU A 348 28.13 -16.22 5.86
N GLN A 349 27.22 -17.14 5.51
CA GLN A 349 26.03 -17.40 6.32
C GLN A 349 26.39 -17.86 7.76
N PRO A 350 27.31 -18.82 7.98
CA PRO A 350 27.75 -19.16 9.33
C PRO A 350 28.36 -17.99 10.12
N LEU A 351 29.03 -17.05 9.45
CA LEU A 351 29.59 -15.86 10.10
C LEU A 351 28.50 -14.86 10.50
N ILE A 352 27.47 -14.68 9.66
CA ILE A 352 26.28 -13.88 10.00
C ILE A 352 25.56 -14.49 11.20
N ASP A 353 25.37 -15.81 11.20
CA ASP A 353 24.74 -16.54 12.30
C ASP A 353 25.55 -16.40 13.59
N LYS A 354 26.89 -16.51 13.51
CA LYS A 354 27.82 -16.29 14.63
C LYS A 354 27.78 -14.83 15.13
N ALA A 355 27.57 -13.86 14.24
CA ALA A 355 27.36 -12.46 14.60
C ALA A 355 25.99 -12.19 15.25
N ARG A 356 25.08 -13.19 15.29
CA ARG A 356 23.72 -13.09 15.86
C ARG A 356 22.85 -12.01 15.21
N LEU A 357 23.04 -11.79 13.91
CA LEU A 357 22.24 -10.83 13.14
C LEU A 357 20.94 -11.49 12.67
N VAL A 358 19.98 -11.61 13.60
CA VAL A 358 18.69 -12.29 13.35
C VAL A 358 17.95 -11.64 12.18
N GLY A 359 17.50 -12.47 11.23
CA GLY A 359 16.70 -12.03 10.08
C GLY A 359 17.51 -11.59 8.85
N LEU A 360 18.85 -11.61 8.91
CA LEU A 360 19.70 -11.36 7.74
C LEU A 360 20.12 -12.65 7.04
N SER A 361 19.97 -12.65 5.72
CA SER A 361 20.48 -13.70 4.85
C SER A 361 21.74 -13.23 4.12
N ALA A 362 22.78 -14.05 4.12
CA ALA A 362 24.00 -13.82 3.35
C ALA A 362 23.67 -13.75 1.84
N LYS A 363 22.79 -14.64 1.37
CA LYS A 363 22.31 -14.65 -0.03
C LYS A 363 21.64 -13.34 -0.40
N GLU A 364 20.67 -12.90 0.40
CA GLU A 364 19.92 -11.66 0.13
C GLU A 364 20.84 -10.44 0.14
N SER A 365 21.79 -10.39 1.07
CA SER A 365 22.76 -9.30 1.16
C SER A 365 23.73 -9.29 -0.03
N TRP A 366 24.20 -10.48 -0.45
CA TRP A 366 25.07 -10.63 -1.62
C TRP A 366 24.36 -10.23 -2.91
N VAL A 367 23.15 -10.73 -3.13
CA VAL A 367 22.32 -10.38 -4.29
C VAL A 367 22.01 -8.88 -4.30
N THR A 368 21.62 -8.31 -3.15
CA THR A 368 21.37 -6.86 -3.02
C THR A 368 22.61 -6.04 -3.39
N GLY A 369 23.80 -6.42 -2.91
CA GLY A 369 25.06 -5.74 -3.26
C GLY A 369 25.33 -5.77 -4.77
N MET A 370 25.15 -6.93 -5.41
CA MET A 370 25.34 -7.09 -6.86
C MET A 370 24.29 -6.30 -7.67
N VAL A 371 23.03 -6.26 -7.23
CA VAL A 371 21.97 -5.46 -7.86
C VAL A 371 22.25 -3.96 -7.73
N LYS A 372 22.66 -3.48 -6.55
CA LYS A 372 23.03 -2.08 -6.31
C LYS A 372 24.18 -1.61 -7.20
N MET A 373 25.16 -2.48 -7.43
CA MET A 373 26.22 -2.20 -8.39
C MET A 373 25.66 -1.99 -9.79
N LEU A 374 24.83 -2.92 -10.27
CA LEU A 374 24.30 -2.87 -11.61
C LEU A 374 23.42 -1.62 -11.79
N LEU A 375 22.57 -1.33 -10.80
CA LEU A 375 21.79 -0.11 -10.73
C LEU A 375 22.65 1.15 -10.90
N GLY A 376 23.75 1.25 -10.15
CA GLY A 376 24.66 2.40 -10.26
C GLY A 376 25.25 2.56 -11.66
N TYR A 377 25.58 1.46 -12.35
CA TYR A 377 26.05 1.51 -13.73
C TYR A 377 24.94 1.92 -14.71
N LEU A 378 23.74 1.33 -14.59
CA LEU A 378 22.58 1.66 -15.42
C LEU A 378 22.20 3.14 -15.29
N GLU A 379 22.15 3.64 -14.05
CA GLU A 379 21.78 5.01 -13.71
C GLU A 379 22.80 6.05 -14.22
N THR A 380 24.09 5.71 -14.25
CA THR A 380 25.13 6.65 -14.64
C THR A 380 25.51 6.60 -16.13
N GLN A 381 25.34 5.45 -16.80
CA GLN A 381 25.84 5.25 -18.17
C GLN A 381 24.73 4.94 -19.18
N ILE A 382 23.82 4.00 -18.89
CA ILE A 382 22.86 3.51 -19.89
C ILE A 382 21.64 4.43 -19.99
N PHE A 383 20.93 4.66 -18.89
CA PHE A 383 19.70 5.47 -18.89
C PHE A 383 19.94 6.91 -19.35
N PRO A 384 20.98 7.63 -18.89
CA PRO A 384 21.25 8.99 -19.39
C PRO A 384 21.46 9.07 -20.91
N ALA A 385 22.12 8.06 -21.50
CA ALA A 385 22.32 7.98 -22.95
C ALA A 385 20.99 7.76 -23.69
N LEU A 386 20.13 6.89 -23.16
CA LEU A 386 18.79 6.64 -23.71
C LEU A 386 17.87 7.86 -23.59
N VAL A 387 17.85 8.53 -22.43
CA VAL A 387 17.07 9.75 -22.19
C VAL A 387 17.51 10.87 -23.12
N THR A 388 18.83 11.07 -23.28
CA THR A 388 19.37 12.06 -24.21
C THR A 388 18.96 11.75 -25.65
N SER A 389 18.96 10.47 -26.03
CA SER A 389 18.57 10.04 -27.38
C SER A 389 17.06 10.17 -27.61
N TYR A 390 16.24 9.92 -26.59
CA TYR A 390 14.78 10.07 -26.65
C TYR A 390 14.34 11.52 -26.90
N HIS A 391 15.04 12.48 -26.30
CA HIS A 391 14.74 13.90 -26.50
C HIS A 391 15.29 14.50 -27.80
N ARG A 392 16.13 13.77 -28.57
CA ARG A 392 16.55 14.23 -29.90
C ARG A 392 15.46 13.98 -30.92
N THR A 393 15.27 14.95 -31.81
CA THR A 393 14.25 14.96 -32.88
C THR A 393 14.64 14.17 -34.14
N ASP A 394 15.55 13.19 -34.05
CA ASP A 394 16.07 12.45 -35.20
C ASP A 394 15.18 11.24 -35.61
N ASP A 395 15.34 10.78 -36.86
CA ASP A 395 14.63 9.64 -37.48
C ASP A 395 14.76 8.30 -36.71
N ASN A 396 15.66 8.19 -35.73
CA ASN A 396 15.93 6.97 -34.98
C ASN A 396 15.01 6.74 -33.75
N LYS A 397 13.90 7.47 -33.64
CA LYS A 397 12.97 7.36 -32.49
C LYS A 397 12.49 5.92 -32.25
N LEU A 398 12.23 5.15 -33.31
CA LEU A 398 11.80 3.74 -33.21
C LEU A 398 12.90 2.82 -32.64
N GLU A 399 14.17 3.04 -33.00
CA GLU A 399 15.29 2.30 -32.42
C GLU A 399 15.43 2.60 -30.93
N VAL A 400 15.33 3.88 -30.53
CA VAL A 400 15.39 4.27 -29.12
C VAL A 400 14.25 3.64 -28.32
N HIS A 401 13.03 3.63 -28.85
CA HIS A 401 11.88 2.97 -28.24
C HIS A 401 12.14 1.45 -28.08
N SER A 402 12.65 0.79 -29.13
CA SER A 402 12.97 -0.64 -29.09
C SER A 402 14.07 -0.96 -28.07
N SER A 403 15.13 -0.15 -28.01
CA SER A 403 16.23 -0.33 -27.07
C SER A 403 15.78 -0.14 -25.62
N TRP A 404 14.91 0.85 -25.36
CA TRP A 404 14.32 1.06 -24.04
C TRP A 404 13.45 -0.13 -23.59
N MET A 405 12.59 -0.61 -24.49
CA MET A 405 11.74 -1.77 -24.24
C MET A 405 12.57 -3.04 -23.98
N HIS A 406 13.59 -3.28 -24.81
CA HIS A 406 14.51 -4.42 -24.64
C HIS A 406 15.24 -4.34 -23.30
N LEU A 407 15.74 -3.16 -22.91
CA LEU A 407 16.37 -2.97 -21.61
C LEU A 407 15.43 -3.35 -20.45
N ASN A 408 14.18 -2.89 -20.50
CA ASN A 408 13.19 -3.24 -19.48
C ASN A 408 12.84 -4.72 -19.45
N ASP A 409 12.70 -5.38 -20.61
CA ASP A 409 12.46 -6.83 -20.66
C ASP A 409 13.66 -7.63 -20.10
N GLN A 410 14.89 -7.17 -20.36
CA GLN A 410 16.09 -7.73 -19.72
C GLN A 410 16.07 -7.51 -18.21
N MET A 411 15.69 -6.32 -17.73
CA MET A 411 15.55 -6.01 -16.30
C MET A 411 14.52 -6.94 -15.65
N ILE A 412 13.32 -7.13 -16.22
CA ILE A 412 12.28 -8.04 -15.67
C ILE A 412 12.82 -9.46 -15.55
N THR A 413 13.47 -9.95 -16.61
CA THR A 413 14.01 -11.32 -16.64
C THR A 413 15.13 -11.50 -15.62
N PHE A 414 16.01 -10.51 -15.52
CA PHE A 414 17.10 -10.52 -14.56
C PHE A 414 16.58 -10.46 -13.12
N ASP A 415 15.62 -9.58 -12.83
CA ASP A 415 15.06 -9.42 -11.48
C ASP A 415 14.45 -10.72 -10.97
N LYS A 416 13.62 -11.37 -11.79
CA LYS A 416 13.03 -12.68 -11.48
C LYS A 416 14.10 -13.73 -11.17
N ARG A 417 15.19 -13.75 -11.94
CA ARG A 417 16.30 -14.70 -11.73
C ARG A 417 17.09 -14.38 -10.45
N MET A 418 17.28 -13.12 -10.11
CA MET A 418 17.98 -12.70 -8.89
C MET A 418 17.14 -12.94 -7.63
N GLN A 419 15.83 -12.72 -7.70
CA GLN A 419 14.89 -13.06 -6.62
C GLN A 419 14.94 -14.56 -6.31
N LEU A 420 14.86 -15.42 -7.33
CA LEU A 420 15.00 -16.88 -7.15
C LEU A 420 16.36 -17.31 -6.58
N LEU A 421 17.44 -16.56 -6.86
CA LEU A 421 18.76 -16.82 -6.27
C LEU A 421 18.82 -16.39 -4.79
N ALA A 422 18.12 -15.32 -4.42
CA ALA A 422 18.07 -14.79 -3.06
C ALA A 422 17.13 -15.60 -2.15
N ASP A 423 16.12 -16.26 -2.73
CA ASP A 423 15.13 -17.05 -2.01
C ASP A 423 15.77 -18.17 -1.17
N SER A 424 15.75 -17.98 0.14
CA SER A 424 16.29 -18.92 1.13
C SER A 424 15.29 -20.01 1.55
N GLY A 425 14.10 -20.07 0.93
CA GLY A 425 13.02 -21.01 1.26
C GLY A 425 12.26 -20.68 2.55
N ILE A 426 12.65 -19.63 3.28
CA ILE A 426 11.88 -19.11 4.41
C ILE A 426 10.75 -18.26 3.82
N GLN A 427 9.53 -18.81 3.80
CA GLN A 427 8.32 -18.14 3.35
C GLN A 427 8.08 -16.91 4.24
N LYS A 428 8.60 -15.76 3.83
CA LYS A 428 8.36 -14.46 4.47
C LYS A 428 6.84 -14.24 4.42
N VAL A 429 6.21 -14.18 5.59
CA VAL A 429 4.79 -13.83 5.71
C VAL A 429 4.58 -12.52 4.95
N ALA A 430 3.76 -12.59 3.89
CA ALA A 430 3.59 -11.59 2.83
C ALA A 430 3.14 -10.18 3.28
N LEU A 431 3.04 -9.92 4.58
CA LEU A 431 2.51 -8.67 5.14
C LEU A 431 3.59 -7.66 5.56
N VAL A 432 4.89 -8.02 5.52
CA VAL A 432 5.99 -7.12 5.96
C VAL A 432 7.04 -6.88 4.85
N SER A 433 6.82 -7.43 3.65
CA SER A 433 7.83 -7.49 2.59
C SER A 433 7.82 -6.30 1.62
N GLU A 434 7.42 -5.10 2.03
CA GLU A 434 7.68 -3.91 1.21
C GLU A 434 9.11 -3.37 1.38
N GLY A 435 9.75 -3.59 2.55
CA GLY A 435 11.09 -3.05 2.82
C GLY A 435 12.22 -3.77 2.08
N PHE A 436 12.25 -5.11 2.14
CA PHE A 436 13.31 -5.92 1.52
C PHE A 436 13.17 -6.07 0.01
N SER A 437 11.93 -6.04 -0.51
CA SER A 437 11.68 -6.11 -1.96
C SER A 437 12.16 -4.87 -2.71
N ARG A 438 12.25 -3.71 -2.03
CA ARG A 438 12.68 -2.44 -2.65
C ARG A 438 14.18 -2.39 -2.96
N SER A 439 15.04 -3.03 -2.16
CA SER A 439 16.50 -2.98 -2.35
C SER A 439 17.05 -4.06 -3.28
N LEU A 440 16.26 -5.10 -3.55
CA LEU A 440 16.62 -6.25 -4.39
C LEU A 440 16.26 -6.05 -5.86
N SER A 441 15.43 -5.05 -6.19
CA SER A 441 14.90 -4.89 -7.54
C SER A 441 15.67 -3.86 -8.37
N VAL A 442 16.03 -4.20 -9.61
CA VAL A 442 16.61 -3.24 -10.57
C VAL A 442 15.59 -2.15 -10.95
N PHE A 443 14.29 -2.37 -10.73
CA PHE A 443 13.26 -1.37 -10.96
C PHE A 443 13.22 -0.26 -9.89
N SER A 444 14.04 -0.34 -8.84
CA SER A 444 14.20 0.76 -7.88
C SER A 444 14.70 2.05 -8.53
N ILE A 445 15.33 1.97 -9.71
CA ILE A 445 15.79 3.13 -10.48
C ILE A 445 14.67 4.14 -10.76
N TYR A 446 13.46 3.67 -11.00
CA TYR A 446 12.29 4.51 -11.29
C TYR A 446 11.71 5.21 -10.05
N VAL A 447 12.09 4.79 -8.84
CA VAL A 447 11.66 5.46 -7.61
C VAL A 447 12.35 6.81 -7.47
N GLY A 448 13.60 6.94 -7.90
CA GLY A 448 14.36 8.19 -7.88
C GLY A 448 14.15 9.06 -9.12
N HIS A 449 13.75 8.45 -10.26
CA HIS A 449 13.63 9.10 -11.56
C HIS A 449 12.21 8.95 -12.14
N SER A 450 11.27 9.77 -11.65
CA SER A 450 9.88 9.79 -12.13
C SER A 450 9.77 10.19 -13.60
N ASP A 451 10.70 11.01 -14.09
CA ASP A 451 10.80 11.39 -15.50
C ASP A 451 11.12 10.18 -16.38
N TRP A 452 12.02 9.29 -15.96
CA TRP A 452 12.35 8.07 -16.71
C TRP A 452 11.20 7.07 -16.71
N LEU A 453 10.45 7.00 -15.59
CA LEU A 453 9.23 6.19 -15.53
C LEU A 453 8.19 6.69 -16.54
N GLN A 454 8.02 8.02 -16.63
CA GLN A 454 7.10 8.62 -17.59
C GLN A 454 7.56 8.36 -19.04
N ILE A 455 8.86 8.46 -19.35
CA ILE A 455 9.39 8.12 -20.68
C ILE A 455 9.07 6.66 -21.02
N TRP A 456 9.27 5.72 -20.10
CA TRP A 456 8.89 4.34 -20.34
C TRP A 456 7.40 4.19 -20.62
N ALA A 457 6.56 4.84 -19.80
CA ALA A 457 5.12 4.82 -19.98
C ALA A 457 4.70 5.35 -21.36
N ASP A 458 5.27 6.48 -21.78
CA ASP A 458 5.01 7.10 -23.09
C ASP A 458 5.42 6.17 -24.24
N ILE A 459 6.58 5.51 -24.14
CA ILE A 459 7.07 4.56 -25.14
C ILE A 459 6.14 3.34 -25.25
N GLU A 460 5.73 2.77 -24.12
CA GLU A 460 4.82 1.61 -24.06
C GLU A 460 3.44 1.98 -24.64
N LEU A 461 2.89 3.12 -24.22
CA LEU A 461 1.60 3.62 -24.68
C LEU A 461 1.63 3.88 -26.19
N HIS A 462 2.65 4.58 -26.70
CA HIS A 462 2.80 4.86 -28.13
C HIS A 462 2.94 3.57 -28.96
N SER A 463 3.68 2.58 -28.45
CA SER A 463 3.81 1.27 -29.11
C SER A 463 2.46 0.56 -29.23
N ALA A 464 1.67 0.56 -28.15
CA ALA A 464 0.34 -0.05 -28.14
C ALA A 464 -0.68 0.71 -28.98
N GLN A 465 -0.69 2.05 -28.93
CA GLN A 465 -1.55 2.89 -29.75
C GLN A 465 -1.29 2.67 -31.24
N ASN A 466 -0.03 2.54 -31.67
CA ASN A 466 0.30 2.26 -33.06
C ASN A 466 -0.22 0.88 -33.52
N LYS A 467 -0.13 -0.13 -32.66
CA LYS A 467 -0.70 -1.46 -32.96
C LYS A 467 -2.21 -1.40 -33.01
N LEU A 468 -2.85 -0.74 -32.04
CA LEU A 468 -4.30 -0.55 -31.99
C LEU A 468 -4.80 0.17 -33.25
N LYS A 469 -4.11 1.22 -33.70
CA LYS A 469 -4.47 1.93 -34.93
C LYS A 469 -4.49 1.00 -36.15
N SER A 470 -3.47 0.13 -36.28
CA SER A 470 -3.43 -0.86 -37.35
C SER A 470 -4.58 -1.87 -37.29
N GLU A 471 -4.98 -2.29 -36.08
CA GLU A 471 -6.13 -3.19 -35.90
C GLU A 471 -7.47 -2.48 -36.17
N MET A 472 -7.57 -1.20 -35.83
CA MET A 472 -8.78 -0.41 -36.03
C MET A 472 -9.03 -0.02 -37.49
N ASP A 473 -7.97 0.11 -38.30
CA ASP A 473 -8.06 0.38 -39.73
C ASP A 473 -8.66 -0.81 -40.51
N ASP A 474 -8.63 -2.02 -39.94
CA ASP A 474 -9.29 -3.20 -40.48
C ASP A 474 -10.75 -3.28 -39.98
N GLU A 475 -11.71 -3.01 -40.88
CA GLU A 475 -13.13 -3.09 -40.55
C GLU A 475 -13.59 -4.51 -40.15
N THR A 476 -12.84 -5.56 -40.49
CA THR A 476 -13.18 -6.93 -40.04
C THR A 476 -12.96 -7.11 -38.54
N CYS A 477 -12.04 -6.35 -37.94
CA CYS A 477 -11.77 -6.37 -36.50
C CYS A 477 -12.91 -5.75 -35.67
N TRP A 478 -13.84 -5.05 -36.31
CA TRP A 478 -15.04 -4.46 -35.71
C TRP A 478 -16.29 -5.33 -35.84
N LEU A 479 -16.22 -6.45 -36.56
CA LEU A 479 -17.36 -7.32 -36.82
C LEU A 479 -17.23 -8.63 -36.03
N CYS A 480 -18.30 -9.04 -35.36
CA CYS A 480 -18.39 -10.36 -34.75
C CYS A 480 -18.83 -11.39 -35.79
N SER A 481 -18.25 -12.60 -35.74
CA SER A 481 -18.71 -13.73 -36.56
C SER A 481 -20.07 -14.19 -36.03
N ILE A 482 -21.11 -14.10 -36.86
CA ILE A 482 -22.45 -14.56 -36.51
C ILE A 482 -22.46 -16.08 -36.72
N ASP A 483 -22.66 -16.85 -35.65
CA ASP A 483 -22.80 -18.30 -35.78
C ASP A 483 -24.10 -18.64 -36.52
N PRO A 484 -24.09 -19.56 -37.49
CA PRO A 484 -25.30 -19.94 -38.23
C PRO A 484 -26.38 -20.61 -37.34
N GLN A 485 -26.05 -21.01 -36.11
CA GLN A 485 -27.03 -21.46 -35.13
C GLN A 485 -27.82 -20.30 -34.48
N ASP A 486 -27.26 -19.09 -34.40
CA ASP A 486 -27.92 -17.88 -33.89
C ASP A 486 -28.97 -17.35 -34.88
N GLU A 487 -28.84 -17.65 -36.17
CA GLU A 487 -29.87 -17.37 -37.20
C GLU A 487 -31.13 -18.24 -37.06
N LEU A 488 -31.01 -19.43 -36.44
CA LEU A 488 -32.08 -20.43 -36.33
C LEU A 488 -32.92 -20.34 -35.05
N GLY A 489 -32.71 -19.32 -34.22
CA GLY A 489 -33.63 -18.96 -33.14
C GLY A 489 -33.85 -20.05 -32.06
N HIS A 490 -32.85 -20.90 -31.82
CA HIS A 490 -32.97 -21.91 -30.76
C HIS A 490 -32.67 -21.33 -29.36
N GLN A 491 -33.60 -21.62 -28.46
CA GLN A 491 -33.77 -21.08 -27.13
C GLN A 491 -32.88 -21.81 -26.13
N GLU A 492 -31.59 -21.47 -26.00
CA GLU A 492 -30.78 -21.96 -24.87
C GLU A 492 -29.46 -21.18 -24.70
N SER A 493 -29.40 -20.22 -23.77
CA SER A 493 -28.10 -19.76 -23.20
C SER A 493 -28.20 -19.04 -21.85
N THR A 494 -29.24 -19.27 -21.05
CA THR A 494 -29.41 -18.55 -19.77
C THR A 494 -28.48 -19.03 -18.64
N ALA A 495 -27.52 -19.92 -18.91
CA ALA A 495 -26.77 -20.64 -17.87
C ALA A 495 -25.23 -20.67 -18.05
N LYS A 496 -24.61 -19.66 -18.68
CA LYS A 496 -23.14 -19.54 -18.75
C LYS A 496 -22.69 -18.10 -18.44
N PHE A 497 -22.90 -17.64 -17.21
CA PHE A 497 -22.36 -16.34 -16.76
C PHE A 497 -21.18 -16.47 -15.79
N LEU A 498 -20.72 -17.68 -15.49
CA LEU A 498 -19.67 -17.89 -14.48
C LEU A 498 -18.24 -17.86 -15.04
N LEU A 499 -18.07 -17.83 -16.37
CA LEU A 499 -16.79 -17.65 -17.09
C LEU A 499 -17.10 -17.07 -18.49
N SER A 500 -17.57 -15.81 -18.55
CA SER A 500 -18.09 -15.24 -19.81
C SER A 500 -16.94 -14.85 -20.74
N THR A 501 -16.90 -15.39 -21.96
CA THR A 501 -15.87 -15.07 -22.96
C THR A 501 -16.28 -13.87 -23.84
N ARG A 502 -15.37 -13.37 -24.68
CA ARG A 502 -15.66 -12.32 -25.68
C ARG A 502 -16.91 -12.64 -26.50
N GLU A 503 -17.04 -13.91 -26.89
CA GLU A 503 -18.15 -14.42 -27.70
C GLU A 503 -19.50 -14.33 -26.97
N ASP A 504 -19.56 -14.56 -25.66
CA ASP A 504 -20.80 -14.47 -24.88
C ASP A 504 -21.37 -13.04 -24.87
N TYR A 505 -20.49 -12.04 -24.96
CA TYR A 505 -20.86 -10.63 -25.10
C TYR A 505 -21.08 -10.19 -26.55
N LYS A 506 -20.88 -11.06 -27.54
CA LYS A 506 -20.87 -10.70 -28.98
C LYS A 506 -19.97 -9.49 -29.27
N ALA A 507 -18.85 -9.40 -28.53
CA ALA A 507 -17.91 -8.29 -28.67
C ALA A 507 -16.99 -8.50 -29.88
N PRO A 508 -16.61 -7.43 -30.59
CA PRO A 508 -15.74 -7.51 -31.75
C PRO A 508 -14.29 -7.91 -31.37
N PRO A 509 -13.51 -8.53 -32.28
CA PRO A 509 -12.13 -8.94 -32.03
C PRO A 509 -11.21 -7.83 -31.49
N VAL A 510 -11.39 -6.59 -31.94
CA VAL A 510 -10.61 -5.44 -31.48
C VAL A 510 -10.69 -5.24 -29.95
N SER A 511 -11.83 -5.57 -29.32
CA SER A 511 -11.99 -5.45 -27.87
C SER A 511 -11.10 -6.43 -27.11
N GLU A 512 -10.92 -7.64 -27.64
CA GLU A 512 -10.02 -8.64 -27.05
C GLU A 512 -8.56 -8.24 -27.23
N PHE A 513 -8.20 -7.68 -28.39
CA PHE A 513 -6.87 -7.11 -28.62
C PHE A 513 -6.55 -6.00 -27.61
N VAL A 514 -7.48 -5.07 -27.38
CA VAL A 514 -7.32 -3.97 -26.41
C VAL A 514 -7.12 -4.52 -25.00
N VAL A 515 -8.00 -5.43 -24.55
CA VAL A 515 -7.91 -6.05 -23.22
C VAL A 515 -6.59 -6.79 -23.02
N LYS A 516 -6.16 -7.61 -23.99
CA LYS A 516 -4.89 -8.34 -23.91
C LYS A 516 -3.68 -7.40 -23.86
N THR A 517 -3.73 -6.32 -24.64
CA THR A 517 -2.65 -5.33 -24.68
C THR A 517 -2.56 -4.57 -23.36
N ALA A 518 -3.68 -4.12 -22.80
CA ALA A 518 -3.73 -3.48 -21.49
C ALA A 518 -3.28 -4.44 -20.38
N SER A 519 -3.68 -5.72 -20.42
CA SER A 519 -3.24 -6.75 -19.49
C SER A 519 -1.72 -6.93 -19.51
N ALA A 520 -1.09 -6.95 -20.70
CA ALA A 520 0.36 -7.07 -20.82
C ALA A 520 1.10 -5.88 -20.19
N MET A 521 0.57 -4.66 -20.29
CA MET A 521 1.13 -3.48 -19.60
C MET A 521 0.99 -3.61 -18.08
N ILE A 522 -0.17 -4.06 -17.61
CA ILE A 522 -0.42 -4.33 -16.18
C ILE A 522 0.56 -5.38 -15.66
N GLU A 523 0.79 -6.46 -16.40
CA GLU A 523 1.75 -7.49 -16.04
C GLU A 523 3.17 -6.94 -15.86
N ARG A 524 3.60 -6.02 -16.74
CA ARG A 524 4.88 -5.32 -16.61
C ARG A 524 4.95 -4.45 -15.36
N SER A 525 3.84 -3.81 -14.98
CA SER A 525 3.77 -2.98 -13.77
C SER A 525 4.08 -3.77 -12.49
N HIS A 526 3.84 -5.09 -12.46
CA HIS A 526 4.12 -5.91 -11.28
C HIS A 526 5.60 -5.95 -10.91
N ALA A 527 6.50 -5.74 -11.87
CA ALA A 527 7.95 -5.67 -11.64
C ALA A 527 8.38 -4.43 -10.84
N LEU A 528 7.54 -3.39 -10.77
CA LEU A 528 7.86 -2.17 -10.02
C LEU A 528 7.83 -2.46 -8.50
N PRO A 529 8.70 -1.83 -7.70
CA PRO A 529 8.84 -2.20 -6.28
C PRO A 529 7.84 -1.51 -5.35
N ASN A 530 7.26 -0.37 -5.74
CA ASN A 530 6.38 0.45 -4.89
C ASN A 530 4.98 0.60 -5.49
N LYS A 531 3.95 0.51 -4.65
CA LYS A 531 2.54 0.78 -4.99
C LYS A 531 2.35 2.14 -5.67
N GLY A 532 2.98 3.21 -5.16
CA GLY A 532 2.88 4.54 -5.76
C GLY A 532 3.38 4.60 -7.21
N VAL A 533 4.54 3.97 -7.47
CA VAL A 533 5.15 3.90 -8.80
C VAL A 533 4.34 2.98 -9.74
N LYS A 534 3.78 1.88 -9.22
CA LYS A 534 2.83 1.02 -9.96
C LYS A 534 1.59 1.78 -10.41
N ILE A 535 1.00 2.57 -9.51
CA ILE A 535 -0.19 3.39 -9.79
C ILE A 535 0.13 4.39 -10.89
N GLN A 536 1.23 5.14 -10.75
CA GLN A 536 1.64 6.14 -11.72
C GLN A 536 1.85 5.52 -13.11
N TYR A 537 2.61 4.42 -13.19
CA TYR A 537 2.84 3.72 -14.46
C TYR A 537 1.54 3.19 -15.07
N SER A 538 0.70 2.52 -14.29
CA SER A 538 -0.54 1.91 -14.80
C SER A 538 -1.53 2.96 -15.30
N ARG A 539 -1.61 4.12 -14.62
CA ARG A 539 -2.41 5.28 -15.05
C ARG A 539 -1.89 5.88 -16.35
N SER A 540 -0.57 6.09 -16.46
CA SER A 540 0.06 6.64 -17.67
C SER A 540 0.11 5.67 -18.85
N THR A 541 -0.17 4.37 -18.66
CA THR A 541 -0.11 3.34 -19.71
C THR A 541 -1.47 2.70 -19.94
N SER A 542 -1.76 1.59 -19.24
CA SER A 542 -2.94 0.74 -19.46
C SER A 542 -4.25 1.51 -19.38
N VAL A 543 -4.40 2.40 -18.39
CA VAL A 543 -5.62 3.20 -18.21
C VAL A 543 -5.77 4.24 -19.31
N GLN A 544 -4.69 4.96 -19.64
CA GLN A 544 -4.73 5.92 -20.75
C GLN A 544 -5.06 5.22 -22.08
N PHE A 545 -4.44 4.07 -22.36
CA PHE A 545 -4.70 3.26 -23.54
C PHE A 545 -6.17 2.80 -23.63
N LEU A 546 -6.74 2.34 -22.52
CA LEU A 546 -8.15 1.96 -22.43
C LEU A 546 -9.06 3.16 -22.70
N ASN A 547 -8.78 4.30 -22.05
CA ASN A 547 -9.56 5.53 -22.22
C ASN A 547 -9.53 6.03 -23.66
N ASP A 548 -8.38 5.98 -24.33
CA ASP A 548 -8.26 6.34 -25.74
C ASP A 548 -9.18 5.45 -26.62
N PHE A 549 -9.22 4.14 -26.35
CA PHE A 549 -10.15 3.24 -27.04
C PHE A 549 -11.62 3.52 -26.70
N PHE A 550 -11.94 3.87 -25.46
CA PHE A 550 -13.31 4.20 -25.05
C PHE A 550 -13.82 5.48 -25.72
N ILE A 551 -12.94 6.47 -25.91
CA ILE A 551 -13.24 7.67 -26.69
C ILE A 551 -13.55 7.29 -28.14
N VAL A 552 -12.75 6.42 -28.75
CA VAL A 552 -13.00 5.91 -30.11
C VAL A 552 -14.37 5.21 -30.20
N LEU A 553 -14.73 4.37 -29.22
CA LEU A 553 -16.04 3.71 -29.19
C LEU A 553 -17.18 4.74 -29.16
N HIS A 554 -17.04 5.77 -28.33
CA HIS A 554 -18.01 6.85 -28.24
C HIS A 554 -18.12 7.62 -29.57
N GLU A 555 -17.00 8.03 -30.16
CA GLU A 555 -16.94 8.76 -31.43
C GLU A 555 -17.54 7.95 -32.59
N ARG A 556 -17.26 6.64 -32.67
CA ARG A 556 -17.85 5.76 -33.70
C ARG A 556 -19.37 5.67 -33.56
N CYS A 557 -19.90 5.69 -32.33
CA CYS A 557 -21.34 5.68 -32.11
C CYS A 557 -21.99 7.04 -32.43
N GLU A 558 -21.41 8.14 -31.97
CA GLU A 558 -21.91 9.49 -32.25
C GLU A 558 -21.97 9.79 -33.76
N ALA A 559 -21.00 9.30 -34.52
CA ALA A 559 -20.95 9.45 -35.97
C ALA A 559 -22.17 8.86 -36.70
N LEU A 560 -22.90 7.93 -36.07
CA LEU A 560 -24.08 7.28 -36.67
C LEU A 560 -25.33 8.14 -36.65
N GLN A 561 -25.37 9.21 -35.82
CA GLN A 561 -26.51 10.14 -35.70
C GLN A 561 -27.88 9.44 -35.63
N LEU A 562 -27.97 8.40 -34.78
CA LEU A 562 -29.14 7.51 -34.68
C LEU A 562 -30.49 8.23 -34.55
N PRO A 563 -30.64 9.34 -33.81
CA PRO A 563 -31.95 10.01 -33.63
C PRO A 563 -32.39 10.87 -34.84
N ASN A 564 -31.46 11.27 -35.72
CA ASN A 564 -31.70 12.33 -36.70
C ASN A 564 -31.90 11.81 -38.14
N THR A 565 -31.79 10.50 -38.37
CA THR A 565 -31.88 9.89 -39.70
C THR A 565 -32.67 8.58 -39.65
N ALA A 566 -33.27 8.18 -40.78
CA ALA A 566 -33.93 6.88 -40.90
C ALA A 566 -32.91 5.78 -40.53
N LEU A 567 -33.26 4.93 -39.55
CA LEU A 567 -32.34 3.99 -38.95
C LEU A 567 -31.80 3.02 -40.02
N GLN A 568 -30.54 3.16 -40.42
CA GLN A 568 -29.96 2.26 -41.41
C GLN A 568 -29.51 0.95 -40.74
N ASP A 569 -29.58 -0.15 -41.48
CA ASP A 569 -29.17 -1.47 -40.95
C ASP A 569 -27.71 -1.51 -40.53
N GLU A 570 -26.83 -0.86 -41.31
CA GLU A 570 -25.42 -0.75 -40.97
C GLU A 570 -25.21 0.06 -39.68
N SER A 571 -26.01 1.11 -39.46
CA SER A 571 -25.93 1.91 -38.23
C SER A 571 -26.34 1.10 -37.01
N LEU A 572 -27.40 0.28 -37.14
CA LEU A 572 -27.85 -0.61 -36.08
C LEU A 572 -26.81 -1.67 -35.73
N LEU A 573 -26.17 -2.26 -36.75
CA LEU A 573 -25.09 -3.23 -36.60
C LEU A 573 -23.88 -2.60 -35.88
N LYS A 574 -23.38 -1.47 -36.39
CA LYS A 574 -22.19 -0.78 -35.85
C LYS A 574 -22.41 -0.30 -34.42
N ALA A 575 -23.59 0.27 -34.11
CA ALA A 575 -23.94 0.67 -32.75
C ALA A 575 -24.00 -0.53 -31.80
N SER A 576 -24.60 -1.64 -32.23
CA SER A 576 -24.70 -2.86 -31.42
C SER A 576 -23.33 -3.43 -31.05
N TYR A 577 -22.39 -3.50 -32.01
CA TYR A 577 -21.05 -4.00 -31.74
C TYR A 577 -20.20 -3.07 -30.88
N ALA A 578 -20.39 -1.74 -30.98
CA ALA A 578 -19.73 -0.81 -30.07
C ALA A 578 -20.29 -0.90 -28.64
N ILE A 579 -21.60 -1.10 -28.47
CA ILE A 579 -22.22 -1.36 -27.15
C ILE A 579 -21.67 -2.67 -26.57
N ASN A 580 -21.62 -3.75 -27.36
CA ASN A 580 -21.06 -5.03 -26.93
C ASN A 580 -19.57 -4.93 -26.54
N ALA A 581 -18.77 -4.17 -27.31
CA ALA A 581 -17.39 -3.88 -26.97
C ALA A 581 -17.27 -3.18 -25.60
N ALA A 582 -18.11 -2.16 -25.37
CA ALA A 582 -18.14 -1.45 -24.10
C ALA A 582 -18.52 -2.35 -22.93
N ARG A 583 -19.53 -3.22 -23.10
CA ARG A 583 -19.95 -4.20 -22.07
C ARG A 583 -18.87 -5.22 -21.75
N TYR A 584 -18.18 -5.72 -22.77
CA TYR A 584 -17.08 -6.65 -22.55
C TYR A 584 -15.92 -5.99 -21.81
N CYS A 585 -15.52 -4.77 -22.19
CA CYS A 585 -14.51 -4.03 -21.45
C CYS A 585 -14.97 -3.72 -20.01
N GLU A 586 -16.25 -3.37 -19.79
CA GLU A 586 -16.82 -3.12 -18.46
C GLU A 586 -16.68 -4.38 -17.58
N TYR A 587 -17.04 -5.54 -18.13
CA TYR A 587 -16.92 -6.83 -17.45
C TYR A 587 -15.46 -7.12 -17.04
N VAL A 588 -14.51 -7.01 -17.97
CA VAL A 588 -13.10 -7.26 -17.70
C VAL A 588 -12.54 -6.31 -16.65
N LEU A 589 -12.88 -5.01 -16.72
CA LEU A 589 -12.41 -4.05 -15.74
C LEU A 589 -12.96 -4.32 -14.34
N ARG A 590 -14.21 -4.79 -14.22
CA ARG A 590 -14.77 -5.23 -12.94
C ARG A 590 -14.02 -6.45 -12.39
N GLU A 591 -13.68 -7.43 -13.23
CA GLU A 591 -12.86 -8.57 -12.79
C GLU A 591 -11.48 -8.14 -12.31
N TRP A 592 -10.83 -7.20 -13.01
CA TRP A 592 -9.53 -6.66 -12.58
C TRP A 592 -9.64 -5.87 -11.29
N ASP A 593 -10.72 -5.10 -11.10
CA ASP A 593 -10.93 -4.30 -9.89
C ASP A 593 -11.18 -5.17 -8.64
N GLU A 594 -11.69 -6.37 -8.83
CA GLU A 594 -11.86 -7.39 -7.78
C GLU A 594 -10.56 -8.17 -7.47
N ASP A 595 -9.53 -8.06 -8.32
CA ASP A 595 -8.23 -8.69 -8.06
C ASP A 595 -7.56 -8.06 -6.82
N THR A 596 -7.00 -8.92 -5.96
CA THR A 596 -6.30 -8.51 -4.73
C THR A 596 -5.24 -7.43 -4.95
N THR A 597 -4.52 -7.49 -6.07
CA THR A 597 -3.48 -6.52 -6.43
C THR A 597 -4.08 -5.13 -6.63
N PHE A 598 -5.19 -5.00 -7.36
CA PHE A 598 -5.83 -3.72 -7.63
C PHE A 598 -6.65 -3.20 -6.46
N MET A 599 -7.28 -4.06 -5.66
CA MET A 599 -7.91 -3.64 -4.41
C MET A 599 -6.90 -2.98 -3.46
N GLU A 600 -5.69 -3.52 -3.37
CA GLU A 600 -4.61 -2.92 -2.58
C GLU A 600 -4.13 -1.57 -3.15
N LEU A 601 -4.01 -1.45 -4.47
CA LEU A 601 -3.64 -0.19 -5.13
C LEU A 601 -4.75 0.86 -4.95
N GLY A 602 -6.02 0.49 -5.14
CA GLY A 602 -7.17 1.36 -4.94
C GLY A 602 -7.28 1.87 -3.50
N ALA A 603 -7.00 1.02 -2.51
CA ALA A 603 -6.94 1.44 -1.11
C ALA A 603 -5.81 2.46 -0.86
N HIS A 604 -4.66 2.29 -1.52
CA HIS A 604 -3.53 3.21 -1.43
C HIS A 604 -3.83 4.58 -2.07
N VAL A 605 -4.46 4.62 -3.25
CA VAL A 605 -4.91 5.88 -3.88
C VAL A 605 -5.84 6.65 -2.94
N ASN A 606 -6.86 5.97 -2.41
CA ASN A 606 -7.82 6.57 -1.49
C ASN A 606 -7.18 7.06 -0.18
N TYR A 607 -6.12 6.43 0.30
CA TYR A 607 -5.39 6.88 1.48
C TYR A 607 -4.58 8.15 1.21
N VAL A 608 -3.90 8.22 0.06
CA VAL A 608 -3.13 9.41 -0.35
C VAL A 608 -4.05 10.61 -0.59
N ASP A 609 -5.18 10.41 -1.26
CA ASP A 609 -6.15 11.48 -1.55
C ASP A 609 -6.84 11.99 -0.27
N LYS A 610 -7.19 11.09 0.67
CA LYS A 610 -7.76 11.48 1.98
C LYS A 610 -6.79 12.25 2.87
N ASN A 611 -5.48 12.14 2.63
CA ASN A 611 -4.48 12.94 3.35
C ASN A 611 -4.31 14.35 2.73
N GLN A 612 -4.82 14.58 1.52
CA GLN A 612 -4.92 15.93 0.92
C GLN A 612 -6.27 16.59 1.23
N GLU A 613 -7.34 15.81 1.40
CA GLU A 613 -8.68 16.31 1.80
C GLU A 613 -9.06 15.87 3.21
N GLN A 614 -8.61 16.62 4.22
CA GLN A 614 -9.03 16.36 5.59
C GLN A 614 -10.52 16.67 5.82
N ILE A 615 -11.20 15.68 6.40
CA ILE A 615 -12.36 15.80 7.30
C ILE A 615 -13.65 16.25 6.60
N HIS A 616 -14.38 15.31 6.01
CA HIS A 616 -15.82 15.10 6.29
C HIS A 616 -16.35 13.97 5.40
N ARG A 617 -16.50 12.78 5.99
CA ARG A 617 -17.76 12.00 6.01
C ARG A 617 -17.50 10.59 6.54
N HIS A 618 -18.14 10.27 7.66
CA HIS A 618 -18.47 8.89 7.99
C HIS A 618 -19.45 8.39 6.92
N SER A 619 -18.95 7.71 5.91
CA SER A 619 -19.79 6.92 5.02
C SER A 619 -19.11 5.59 4.78
N THR A 620 -19.75 4.52 5.27
CA THR A 620 -19.81 3.18 4.71
C THR A 620 -18.69 2.86 3.72
N GLN A 621 -17.75 2.01 4.15
CA GLN A 621 -16.96 1.07 3.35
C GLN A 621 -17.18 1.20 1.83
N ARG A 622 -16.70 2.29 1.22
CA ARG A 622 -16.64 2.38 -0.24
C ARG A 622 -15.54 1.41 -0.63
N GLN A 623 -15.91 0.39 -1.38
CA GLN A 623 -14.95 -0.43 -2.10
C GLN A 623 -13.99 0.53 -2.81
N CYS A 624 -12.71 0.40 -2.52
CA CYS A 624 -11.67 1.25 -3.07
C CYS A 624 -11.34 0.72 -4.47
N SER A 625 -12.13 1.13 -5.44
CA SER A 625 -12.02 0.75 -6.85
C SER A 625 -10.91 1.56 -7.53
N PHE A 626 -10.00 0.90 -8.25
CA PHE A 626 -8.98 1.52 -9.07
C PHE A 626 -9.55 1.97 -10.42
N PHE A 627 -10.47 1.21 -11.03
CA PHE A 627 -11.05 1.51 -12.35
C PHE A 627 -12.43 2.20 -12.29
N ALA A 628 -12.74 2.88 -11.18
CA ALA A 628 -14.09 3.41 -10.92
C ALA A 628 -14.61 4.35 -12.02
N ASP A 629 -13.77 5.28 -12.47
CA ASP A 629 -14.14 6.29 -13.47
C ASP A 629 -14.30 5.65 -14.85
N GLU A 630 -13.40 4.72 -15.20
CA GLU A 630 -13.41 3.97 -16.45
C GLU A 630 -14.67 3.09 -16.56
N ILE A 631 -15.03 2.38 -15.49
CA ILE A 631 -16.25 1.56 -15.43
C ILE A 631 -17.50 2.45 -15.55
N ALA A 632 -17.53 3.59 -14.85
CA ALA A 632 -18.65 4.51 -14.91
C ALA A 632 -18.84 5.09 -16.33
N PHE A 633 -17.74 5.41 -17.02
CA PHE A 633 -17.77 5.87 -18.41
C PHE A 633 -18.38 4.82 -19.35
N LEU A 634 -17.94 3.55 -19.26
CA LEU A 634 -18.45 2.47 -20.10
C LEU A 634 -19.92 2.15 -19.85
N VAL A 635 -20.35 2.14 -18.58
CA VAL A 635 -21.76 1.94 -18.23
C VAL A 635 -22.61 3.02 -18.88
N LYS A 636 -22.20 4.29 -18.73
CA LYS A 636 -22.91 5.44 -19.30
C LYS A 636 -22.96 5.36 -20.83
N LEU A 637 -21.83 5.08 -21.48
CA LEU A 637 -21.75 4.91 -22.93
C LEU A 637 -22.76 3.87 -23.41
N GLY A 638 -22.76 2.68 -22.80
CA GLY A 638 -23.68 1.60 -23.17
C GLY A 638 -25.15 1.98 -22.97
N THR A 639 -25.49 2.65 -21.86
CA THR A 639 -26.88 3.07 -21.60
C THR A 639 -27.36 4.14 -22.54
N ASP A 640 -26.54 5.17 -22.79
CA ASP A 640 -26.91 6.32 -23.61
C ASP A 640 -27.20 5.87 -25.06
N PHE A 641 -26.37 4.98 -25.63
CA PHE A 641 -26.60 4.48 -26.99
C PHE A 641 -27.75 3.46 -27.10
N LEU A 642 -28.01 2.65 -26.07
CA LEU A 642 -29.21 1.81 -26.04
C LEU A 642 -30.49 2.66 -26.02
N GLU A 643 -30.49 3.76 -25.26
CA GLU A 643 -31.60 4.72 -25.23
C GLU A 643 -31.80 5.41 -26.57
N GLN A 644 -30.71 5.78 -27.26
CA GLN A 644 -30.79 6.33 -28.63
C GLN A 644 -31.40 5.33 -29.62
N ILE A 645 -30.96 4.06 -29.62
CA ILE A 645 -31.53 3.01 -30.48
C ILE A 645 -33.03 2.84 -30.20
N MET A 646 -33.41 2.77 -28.92
CA MET A 646 -34.81 2.66 -28.50
C MET A 646 -35.63 3.84 -29.04
N SER A 647 -35.15 5.06 -28.82
CA SER A 647 -35.83 6.30 -29.24
C SER A 647 -36.02 6.34 -30.75
N SER A 648 -34.99 5.98 -31.52
CA SER A 648 -35.07 5.92 -32.99
C SER A 648 -36.12 4.93 -33.48
N ILE A 649 -36.21 3.75 -32.87
CA ILE A 649 -37.22 2.73 -33.24
C ILE A 649 -38.63 3.21 -32.90
N LEU A 650 -38.81 3.84 -31.74
CA LEU A 650 -40.12 4.35 -31.32
C LEU A 650 -40.58 5.51 -32.22
N ILE A 651 -39.69 6.44 -32.59
CA ILE A 651 -39.99 7.53 -33.52
C ILE A 651 -40.32 6.98 -34.91
N GLU A 652 -39.52 6.04 -35.44
CA GLU A 652 -39.78 5.40 -36.74
C GLU A 652 -41.14 4.68 -36.74
N PHE A 653 -41.50 4.02 -35.64
CA PHE A 653 -42.81 3.38 -35.48
C PHE A 653 -43.96 4.41 -35.41
N GLU A 654 -43.79 5.47 -34.63
CA GLU A 654 -44.76 6.56 -34.50
C GLU A 654 -45.06 7.20 -35.86
N ASP A 655 -44.02 7.59 -36.60
CA ASP A 655 -44.15 8.21 -37.91
C ASP A 655 -44.90 7.31 -38.91
N LEU A 656 -44.60 6.01 -38.91
CA LEU A 656 -45.23 5.03 -39.82
C LEU A 656 -46.65 4.63 -39.43
N SER A 657 -47.04 4.80 -38.16
CA SER A 657 -48.34 4.34 -37.64
C SER A 657 -49.30 5.46 -37.26
N TRP A 658 -48.86 6.73 -37.33
CA TRP A 658 -49.62 7.91 -36.91
C TRP A 658 -51.01 7.98 -37.55
N ASP A 659 -51.09 7.85 -38.87
CA ASP A 659 -52.38 7.93 -39.59
C ASP A 659 -53.34 6.81 -39.18
N TYR A 660 -52.79 5.62 -38.93
CA TYR A 660 -53.57 4.48 -38.43
C TYR A 660 -54.14 4.75 -37.04
N VAL A 661 -53.31 5.15 -36.06
CA VAL A 661 -53.78 5.37 -34.67
C VAL A 661 -54.77 6.54 -34.56
N GLN A 662 -54.66 7.55 -35.42
CA GLN A 662 -55.63 8.65 -35.48
C GLN A 662 -56.97 8.25 -36.14
N GLY A 663 -56.94 7.25 -37.03
CA GLY A 663 -58.07 6.82 -37.86
C GLY A 663 -58.84 5.60 -37.35
N ILE A 664 -58.24 4.73 -36.52
CA ILE A 664 -58.81 3.41 -36.16
C ILE A 664 -60.20 3.47 -35.52
N GLY A 665 -60.51 4.52 -34.75
CA GLY A 665 -61.83 4.72 -34.15
C GLY A 665 -62.92 5.21 -35.12
N SER A 666 -62.54 5.72 -36.29
CA SER A 666 -63.42 6.42 -37.24
C SER A 666 -63.69 5.62 -38.53
N SER A 667 -63.37 4.32 -38.55
CA SER A 667 -63.48 3.48 -39.74
C SER A 667 -64.89 3.58 -40.36
N ASN A 668 -64.96 4.01 -41.63
CA ASN A 668 -66.19 4.39 -42.31
C ASN A 668 -67.20 3.24 -42.35
N GLU A 669 -68.39 3.46 -41.76
CA GLU A 669 -69.55 2.55 -41.78
C GLU A 669 -70.11 2.25 -43.20
N GLN A 670 -69.50 2.74 -44.28
CA GLN A 670 -70.13 2.81 -45.60
C GLN A 670 -69.87 1.63 -46.55
N ASN A 671 -69.08 0.61 -46.17
CA ASN A 671 -68.69 -0.47 -47.11
C ASN A 671 -68.89 -1.92 -46.62
N GLN A 672 -69.61 -2.18 -45.53
CA GLN A 672 -69.95 -3.56 -45.16
C GLN A 672 -71.41 -3.89 -45.47
N PRO A 673 -71.72 -4.95 -46.24
CA PRO A 673 -73.07 -5.44 -46.40
C PRO A 673 -73.59 -5.95 -45.04
N ASP A 674 -74.82 -5.57 -44.73
CA ASP A 674 -75.46 -5.46 -43.41
C ASP A 674 -75.77 -6.79 -42.68
N ASP A 675 -75.02 -7.88 -42.93
CA ASP A 675 -75.39 -9.21 -42.39
C ASP A 675 -74.22 -10.20 -42.16
N GLN A 676 -72.97 -9.74 -42.09
CA GLN A 676 -71.84 -10.61 -41.74
C GLN A 676 -71.14 -10.09 -40.49
N VAL A 677 -71.23 -10.84 -39.39
CA VAL A 677 -70.35 -10.66 -38.23
C VAL A 677 -68.92 -10.85 -38.72
N PRO A 678 -68.03 -9.86 -38.58
CA PRO A 678 -66.64 -10.00 -38.99
C PRO A 678 -66.00 -11.14 -38.20
N ASP A 679 -65.60 -12.21 -38.89
CA ASP A 679 -64.91 -13.35 -38.27
C ASP A 679 -63.47 -12.96 -37.96
N GLU A 680 -63.12 -12.91 -36.67
CA GLU A 680 -61.80 -12.53 -36.16
C GLU A 680 -60.67 -13.39 -36.77
N GLU A 681 -60.96 -14.62 -37.19
CA GLU A 681 -59.99 -15.52 -37.81
C GLU A 681 -59.70 -15.22 -39.29
N ASN A 682 -60.57 -14.46 -39.96
CA ASN A 682 -60.48 -14.15 -41.40
C ASN A 682 -60.15 -12.67 -41.70
N LEU A 683 -60.01 -11.82 -40.68
CA LEU A 683 -59.62 -10.41 -40.82
C LEU A 683 -58.11 -10.26 -40.94
N GLU A 684 -57.69 -9.47 -41.93
CA GLU A 684 -56.29 -9.07 -42.11
C GLU A 684 -55.94 -7.84 -41.26
N VAL A 685 -54.64 -7.62 -41.09
CA VAL A 685 -54.12 -6.44 -40.38
C VAL A 685 -54.44 -5.17 -41.17
N SER A 686 -54.78 -4.08 -40.47
CA SER A 686 -55.08 -2.78 -41.08
C SER A 686 -53.95 -2.34 -42.02
N PRO A 687 -54.23 -2.00 -43.29
CA PRO A 687 -53.19 -1.64 -44.27
C PRO A 687 -52.27 -0.50 -43.81
N GLY A 688 -52.79 0.49 -43.08
CA GLY A 688 -52.02 1.60 -42.52
C GLY A 688 -51.14 1.23 -41.32
N PHE A 689 -51.20 0.00 -40.82
CA PHE A 689 -50.42 -0.49 -39.68
C PHE A 689 -49.36 -1.52 -40.10
N VAL A 690 -49.56 -2.22 -41.22
CA VAL A 690 -48.68 -3.30 -41.72
C VAL A 690 -47.21 -2.84 -41.79
N THR A 691 -46.92 -1.73 -42.47
CA THR A 691 -45.54 -1.25 -42.65
C THR A 691 -44.82 -1.02 -41.32
N SER A 692 -45.50 -0.41 -40.34
CA SER A 692 -44.92 -0.16 -39.00
C SER A 692 -44.58 -1.45 -38.26
N LEU A 693 -45.43 -2.49 -38.39
CA LEU A 693 -45.20 -3.80 -37.80
C LEU A 693 -44.07 -4.57 -38.50
N GLU A 694 -43.95 -4.45 -39.81
CA GLU A 694 -42.87 -5.09 -40.56
C GLU A 694 -41.50 -4.52 -40.22
N VAL A 695 -41.39 -3.18 -40.18
CA VAL A 695 -40.17 -2.48 -39.77
C VAL A 695 -39.82 -2.85 -38.33
N LEU A 696 -40.77 -2.79 -37.39
CA LEU A 696 -40.52 -3.15 -35.99
C LEU A 696 -40.01 -4.60 -35.85
N ARG A 697 -40.62 -5.55 -36.57
CA ARG A 697 -40.19 -6.95 -36.60
C ARG A 697 -38.76 -7.08 -37.12
N GLU A 698 -38.44 -6.39 -38.20
CA GLU A 698 -37.11 -6.38 -38.80
C GLU A 698 -36.04 -5.82 -37.85
N ARG A 699 -36.29 -4.63 -37.27
CA ARG A 699 -35.36 -4.00 -36.29
C ARG A 699 -35.12 -4.90 -35.09
N THR A 700 -36.18 -5.45 -34.50
CA THR A 700 -36.07 -6.28 -33.29
C THR A 700 -35.33 -7.59 -33.58
N THR A 701 -35.54 -8.19 -34.75
CA THR A 701 -34.82 -9.41 -35.17
C THR A 701 -33.33 -9.15 -35.36
N LYS A 702 -32.98 -8.02 -36.01
CA LYS A 702 -31.58 -7.60 -36.17
C LYS A 702 -30.90 -7.29 -34.84
N LEU A 703 -31.60 -6.60 -33.93
CA LEU A 703 -31.09 -6.35 -32.58
C LEU A 703 -30.83 -7.65 -31.81
N LYS A 704 -31.70 -8.66 -31.94
CA LYS A 704 -31.47 -9.97 -31.32
C LYS A 704 -30.20 -10.65 -31.85
N LEU A 705 -29.92 -10.45 -33.14
CA LEU A 705 -28.75 -11.00 -33.81
C LEU A 705 -27.46 -10.30 -33.34
N TYR A 706 -27.47 -8.96 -33.27
CA TYR A 706 -26.26 -8.17 -33.06
C TYR A 706 -25.94 -7.88 -31.59
N LEU A 707 -26.93 -7.58 -30.74
CA LEU A 707 -26.68 -7.27 -29.33
C LEU A 707 -26.46 -8.52 -28.49
N ASN A 708 -25.66 -8.37 -27.43
CA ASN A 708 -25.57 -9.36 -26.37
C ASN A 708 -26.94 -9.64 -25.75
N SER A 709 -27.11 -10.84 -25.19
CA SER A 709 -28.44 -11.30 -24.77
C SER A 709 -29.04 -10.46 -23.64
N LYS A 710 -28.22 -9.89 -22.75
CA LYS A 710 -28.72 -9.10 -21.62
C LYS A 710 -29.28 -7.77 -22.11
N ASP A 711 -28.47 -7.01 -22.85
CA ASP A 711 -28.90 -5.70 -23.35
C ASP A 711 -30.06 -5.83 -24.35
N PHE A 712 -30.09 -6.87 -25.18
CA PHE A 712 -31.26 -7.14 -26.03
C PHE A 712 -32.53 -7.34 -25.19
N LEU A 713 -32.46 -8.18 -24.15
CA LEU A 713 -33.61 -8.49 -23.30
C LEU A 713 -34.16 -7.25 -22.59
N ASP A 714 -33.30 -6.35 -22.16
CA ASP A 714 -33.72 -5.11 -21.52
C ASP A 714 -34.25 -4.11 -22.56
N LEU A 715 -33.59 -3.99 -23.71
CA LEU A 715 -34.00 -3.09 -24.79
C LEU A 715 -35.39 -3.41 -25.36
N TRP A 716 -35.68 -4.67 -25.71
CA TRP A 716 -36.98 -4.99 -26.30
C TRP A 716 -38.14 -4.77 -25.32
N ARG A 717 -37.91 -4.96 -24.01
CA ARG A 717 -38.91 -4.70 -22.98
C ARG A 717 -39.23 -3.21 -22.91
N SER A 718 -38.20 -2.37 -22.92
CA SER A 718 -38.38 -0.91 -22.95
C SER A 718 -39.05 -0.44 -24.24
N ILE A 719 -38.74 -1.05 -25.40
CA ILE A 719 -39.46 -0.80 -26.66
C ILE A 719 -40.94 -1.18 -26.50
N ALA A 720 -41.26 -2.34 -25.95
CA ALA A 720 -42.65 -2.77 -25.75
C ALA A 720 -43.43 -1.81 -24.83
N GLU A 721 -42.81 -1.36 -23.74
CA GLU A 721 -43.39 -0.36 -22.84
C GLU A 721 -43.65 0.98 -23.55
N GLY A 722 -42.68 1.45 -24.34
CA GLY A 722 -42.82 2.67 -25.15
C GLY A 722 -43.94 2.57 -26.19
N LEU A 723 -44.05 1.43 -26.87
CA LEU A 723 -45.10 1.15 -27.85
C LEU A 723 -46.49 1.10 -27.20
N ASP A 724 -46.62 0.44 -26.05
CA ASP A 724 -47.90 0.39 -25.31
C ASP A 724 -48.37 1.79 -24.94
N TYR A 725 -47.47 2.63 -24.42
CA TYR A 725 -47.76 4.02 -24.11
C TYR A 725 -48.14 4.83 -25.35
N PHE A 726 -47.39 4.71 -26.44
CA PHE A 726 -47.67 5.42 -27.70
C PHE A 726 -49.04 5.04 -28.27
N VAL A 727 -49.31 3.74 -28.48
CA VAL A 727 -50.57 3.27 -29.07
C VAL A 727 -51.75 3.71 -28.21
N TYR A 728 -51.65 3.59 -26.88
CA TYR A 728 -52.69 4.07 -25.98
C TYR A 728 -52.88 5.59 -26.05
N SER A 729 -51.81 6.37 -25.96
CA SER A 729 -51.89 7.83 -25.87
C SER A 729 -52.32 8.50 -27.18
N SER A 730 -52.00 7.90 -28.33
CA SER A 730 -52.31 8.43 -29.65
C SER A 730 -53.77 8.20 -30.07
N ILE A 731 -54.44 7.18 -29.53
CA ILE A 731 -55.86 6.95 -29.79
C ILE A 731 -56.73 8.02 -29.10
N ARG A 732 -57.69 8.59 -29.83
CA ARG A 732 -58.59 9.67 -29.36
C ARG A 732 -59.73 9.16 -28.45
N TRP A 733 -59.36 8.62 -27.30
CA TRP A 733 -60.31 8.13 -26.30
C TRP A 733 -61.31 9.21 -25.83
N GLY A 734 -62.56 8.82 -25.70
CA GLY A 734 -63.68 9.68 -25.29
C GLY A 734 -64.15 10.69 -26.35
N GLN A 735 -63.39 10.90 -27.42
CA GLN A 735 -63.73 11.81 -28.52
C GLN A 735 -64.36 11.07 -29.71
N VAL A 736 -63.91 9.84 -29.97
CA VAL A 736 -64.40 8.98 -31.05
C VAL A 736 -65.15 7.79 -30.49
N LYS A 737 -66.24 7.39 -31.15
CA LYS A 737 -67.04 6.21 -30.83
C LYS A 737 -66.57 5.03 -31.66
N PHE A 738 -66.15 3.96 -31.02
CA PHE A 738 -65.72 2.71 -31.65
C PHE A 738 -66.94 1.83 -31.96
N PRO A 739 -67.28 1.60 -33.23
CA PRO A 739 -68.26 0.57 -33.61
C PRO A 739 -67.66 -0.84 -33.43
N ASP A 740 -68.51 -1.87 -33.34
CA ASP A 740 -68.06 -3.25 -33.10
C ASP A 740 -67.02 -3.75 -34.11
N PRO A 741 -67.14 -3.50 -35.43
CA PRO A 741 -66.10 -3.87 -36.39
C PRO A 741 -64.74 -3.20 -36.11
N ALA A 742 -64.71 -1.96 -35.62
CA ALA A 742 -63.47 -1.26 -35.27
C ALA A 742 -62.83 -1.81 -33.99
N VAL A 743 -63.63 -2.26 -33.02
CA VAL A 743 -63.14 -2.96 -31.82
C VAL A 743 -62.52 -4.31 -32.19
N ILE A 744 -63.14 -5.05 -33.11
CA ILE A 744 -62.60 -6.31 -33.64
C ILE A 744 -61.29 -6.06 -34.41
N GLN A 745 -61.25 -5.04 -35.28
CA GLN A 745 -60.03 -4.69 -36.02
C GLN A 745 -58.88 -4.29 -35.09
N LEU A 746 -59.13 -3.43 -34.10
CA LEU A 746 -58.11 -3.04 -33.11
C LEU A 746 -57.55 -4.26 -32.35
N ARG A 747 -58.39 -5.27 -32.08
CA ARG A 747 -57.95 -6.52 -31.44
C ARG A 747 -57.07 -7.35 -32.38
N VAL A 748 -57.43 -7.48 -33.66
CA VAL A 748 -56.62 -8.18 -34.68
C VAL A 748 -55.25 -7.49 -34.83
N ASP A 749 -55.24 -6.17 -34.95
CA ASP A 749 -54.01 -5.38 -35.09
C ASP A 749 -53.13 -5.46 -33.83
N THR A 750 -53.74 -5.44 -32.64
CA THR A 750 -53.02 -5.64 -31.37
C THR A 750 -52.42 -7.05 -31.28
N LYS A 751 -53.14 -8.09 -31.71
CA LYS A 751 -52.61 -9.46 -31.78
C LYS A 751 -51.42 -9.55 -32.73
N ALA A 752 -51.46 -8.84 -33.85
CA ALA A 752 -50.35 -8.78 -34.80
C ALA A 752 -49.10 -8.12 -34.19
N LEU A 753 -49.27 -7.00 -33.46
CA LEU A 753 -48.19 -6.35 -32.71
C LEU A 753 -47.57 -7.28 -31.67
N LEU A 754 -48.40 -7.93 -30.84
CA LEU A 754 -47.94 -8.87 -29.81
C LEU A 754 -47.19 -10.07 -30.40
N ARG A 755 -47.55 -10.50 -31.62
CA ARG A 755 -46.91 -11.63 -32.31
C ARG A 755 -45.43 -11.36 -32.63
N ILE A 756 -45.03 -10.09 -32.81
CA ILE A 756 -43.63 -9.72 -33.04
C ILE A 756 -42.74 -10.12 -31.85
N PHE A 757 -43.26 -10.03 -30.63
CA PHE A 757 -42.51 -10.29 -29.40
C PHE A 757 -42.60 -11.74 -28.91
N ARG A 758 -43.46 -12.57 -29.51
CA ARG A 758 -43.62 -13.99 -29.16
C ARG A 758 -42.31 -14.81 -29.22
N PRO A 759 -41.37 -14.57 -30.15
CA PRO A 759 -40.08 -15.27 -30.16
C PRO A 759 -39.21 -14.97 -28.92
N TYR A 760 -39.44 -13.84 -28.25
CA TYR A 760 -38.61 -13.36 -27.13
C TYR A 760 -39.29 -13.56 -25.76
N CYS A 761 -40.62 -13.68 -25.75
CA CYS A 761 -41.40 -13.85 -24.54
C CYS A 761 -42.64 -14.73 -24.76
N SER A 762 -42.92 -15.63 -23.83
CA SER A 762 -44.10 -16.50 -23.87
C SER A 762 -45.43 -15.78 -23.61
N ARG A 763 -45.39 -14.59 -23.00
CA ARG A 763 -46.56 -13.76 -22.64
C ARG A 763 -46.30 -12.27 -22.95
N PRO A 764 -46.25 -11.86 -24.23
CA PRO A 764 -45.99 -10.48 -24.61
C PRO A 764 -47.07 -9.50 -24.09
N GLU A 765 -48.29 -9.98 -23.84
CA GLU A 765 -49.40 -9.18 -23.33
C GLU A 765 -49.09 -8.48 -21.99
N ALA A 766 -48.18 -9.06 -21.20
CA ALA A 766 -47.75 -8.47 -19.93
C ALA A 766 -47.00 -7.14 -20.08
N PHE A 767 -46.42 -6.89 -21.26
CA PHE A 767 -45.67 -5.67 -21.59
C PHE A 767 -46.52 -4.65 -22.36
N PHE A 768 -47.79 -4.96 -22.64
CA PHE A 768 -48.76 -4.04 -23.24
C PHE A 768 -50.00 -3.81 -22.35
N PRO A 769 -49.80 -3.41 -21.08
CA PRO A 769 -50.90 -3.29 -20.13
C PRO A 769 -51.96 -2.25 -20.51
N PHE A 770 -51.59 -1.08 -21.04
CA PHE A 770 -52.55 -0.01 -21.35
C PHE A 770 -53.45 -0.38 -22.52
N VAL A 771 -52.89 -0.92 -23.61
CA VAL A 771 -53.67 -1.37 -24.77
C VAL A 771 -54.55 -2.56 -24.38
N THR A 772 -54.02 -3.51 -23.60
CA THR A 772 -54.77 -4.69 -23.16
C THR A 772 -55.93 -4.32 -22.22
N ASP A 773 -55.70 -3.45 -21.24
CA ASP A 773 -56.75 -2.97 -20.33
C ASP A 773 -57.79 -2.12 -21.09
N SER A 774 -57.38 -1.35 -22.08
CA SER A 774 -58.29 -0.59 -22.95
C SER A 774 -59.18 -1.51 -23.79
N LEU A 775 -58.62 -2.59 -24.37
CA LEU A 775 -59.38 -3.60 -25.10
C LEU A 775 -60.37 -4.35 -24.19
N LYS A 776 -59.96 -4.70 -22.95
CA LYS A 776 -60.89 -5.28 -21.95
C LYS A 776 -62.06 -4.33 -21.68
N LEU A 777 -61.80 -3.04 -21.51
CA LEU A 777 -62.84 -2.03 -21.28
C LEU A 777 -63.76 -1.85 -22.50
N LEU A 778 -63.24 -1.89 -23.73
CA LEU A 778 -64.06 -1.81 -24.96
C LEU A 778 -64.91 -3.06 -25.19
N THR A 779 -64.50 -4.21 -24.70
CA THR A 779 -65.13 -5.53 -24.97
C THR A 779 -65.93 -6.08 -23.79
N MET A 780 -65.93 -5.36 -22.66
CA MET A 780 -66.75 -5.64 -21.47
C MET A 780 -68.24 -5.72 -21.84
N ARG A 781 -69.06 -6.47 -21.08
CA ARG A 781 -70.52 -6.51 -21.32
C ARG A 781 -71.14 -5.15 -21.03
N ASP A 782 -72.18 -4.76 -21.76
CA ASP A 782 -72.78 -3.42 -21.62
C ASP A 782 -73.30 -3.13 -20.20
N THR A 783 -73.87 -4.14 -19.53
CA THR A 783 -74.31 -4.05 -18.13
C THR A 783 -73.16 -3.76 -17.18
N ASP A 784 -72.02 -4.43 -17.38
CA ASP A 784 -70.83 -4.31 -16.53
C ASP A 784 -70.12 -2.97 -16.82
N ALA A 785 -70.07 -2.57 -18.10
CA ALA A 785 -69.48 -1.31 -18.55
C ALA A 785 -70.28 -0.09 -18.03
N GLN A 786 -71.61 -0.13 -18.04
CA GLN A 786 -72.46 0.92 -17.47
C GLN A 786 -72.30 1.02 -15.95
N TYR A 787 -72.35 -0.12 -15.26
CA TYR A 787 -72.13 -0.17 -13.81
C TYR A 787 -70.74 0.39 -13.43
N LEU A 788 -69.70 -0.03 -14.13
CA LEU A 788 -68.33 0.46 -13.90
C LEU A 788 -68.22 1.97 -14.22
N LEU A 789 -68.87 2.45 -15.29
CA LEU A 789 -68.86 3.87 -15.64
C LEU A 789 -69.57 4.74 -14.60
N GLU A 790 -70.69 4.28 -14.04
CA GLU A 790 -71.41 4.98 -12.97
C GLU A 790 -70.63 4.96 -11.66
N ALA A 791 -70.05 3.81 -11.29
CA ALA A 791 -69.19 3.67 -10.13
C ALA A 791 -67.95 4.60 -10.21
N LEU A 792 -67.34 4.71 -11.39
CA LEU A 792 -66.18 5.59 -11.62
C LEU A 792 -66.53 7.08 -11.67
N LYS A 793 -67.78 7.45 -12.03
CA LYS A 793 -68.25 8.85 -12.01
C LYS A 793 -68.66 9.32 -10.61
N ASN A 794 -69.15 8.41 -9.77
CA ASN A 794 -69.78 8.73 -8.49
C ASN A 794 -68.91 8.36 -7.27
N GLY A 795 -67.90 7.51 -7.43
CA GLY A 795 -67.04 7.02 -6.35
C GLY A 795 -65.91 7.99 -5.98
N LYS A 796 -65.42 7.91 -4.73
CA LYS A 796 -64.13 8.52 -4.33
C LYS A 796 -62.98 7.76 -4.99
N ASP A 797 -61.83 8.40 -5.18
CA ASP A 797 -60.67 7.83 -5.90
C ASP A 797 -60.27 6.39 -5.48
N ASP A 798 -60.43 6.04 -4.20
CA ASP A 798 -60.12 4.70 -3.67
C ASP A 798 -61.16 3.63 -4.02
N GLU A 799 -62.45 3.99 -4.10
CA GLU A 799 -63.52 3.07 -4.51
C GLU A 799 -63.43 2.77 -6.02
N GLY A 800 -63.12 3.78 -6.83
CA GLY A 800 -62.89 3.61 -8.27
C GLY A 800 -61.71 2.68 -8.58
N LYS A 801 -60.59 2.82 -7.84
CA LYS A 801 -59.43 1.91 -7.95
C LYS A 801 -59.78 0.48 -7.55
N SER A 802 -60.61 0.30 -6.52
CA SER A 802 -61.04 -1.04 -6.10
C SER A 802 -61.93 -1.71 -7.14
N GLY A 803 -62.83 -0.95 -7.79
CA GLY A 803 -63.70 -1.43 -8.87
C GLY A 803 -62.93 -1.85 -10.11
N LEU A 804 -61.90 -1.10 -10.51
CA LEU A 804 -61.01 -1.47 -11.62
C LEU A 804 -60.25 -2.77 -11.33
N ARG A 805 -59.69 -2.91 -10.12
CA ARG A 805 -58.96 -4.12 -9.70
C ARG A 805 -59.82 -5.37 -9.68
N GLN A 806 -61.11 -5.26 -9.31
CA GLN A 806 -62.06 -6.39 -9.36
C GLN A 806 -62.29 -6.92 -10.77
N HIS A 807 -62.10 -6.08 -11.80
CA HIS A 807 -62.20 -6.45 -13.22
C HIS A 807 -60.84 -6.80 -13.85
N GLY A 808 -59.79 -6.97 -13.03
CA GLY A 808 -58.44 -7.30 -13.50
C GLY A 808 -57.76 -6.19 -14.31
N LEU A 809 -58.16 -4.93 -14.05
CA LEU A 809 -57.55 -3.72 -14.61
C LEU A 809 -56.63 -3.13 -13.56
N HIS A 810 -55.34 -3.04 -13.89
CA HIS A 810 -54.30 -2.67 -12.92
C HIS A 810 -53.48 -1.46 -13.35
N HIS A 811 -53.55 -1.08 -14.62
CA HIS A 811 -52.63 -0.10 -15.21
C HIS A 811 -53.33 1.18 -15.66
N VAL A 812 -54.58 1.08 -16.12
CA VAL A 812 -55.42 2.25 -16.39
C VAL A 812 -55.97 2.86 -15.09
N ASP A 813 -55.88 4.18 -14.95
CA ASP A 813 -56.49 4.91 -13.85
C ASP A 813 -58.00 5.17 -14.09
N ALA A 814 -58.70 5.68 -13.06
CA ALA A 814 -60.14 5.94 -13.15
C ALA A 814 -60.50 6.93 -14.26
N SER A 815 -59.69 7.96 -14.50
CA SER A 815 -59.93 8.96 -15.53
C SER A 815 -59.72 8.40 -16.93
N GLN A 816 -58.70 7.56 -17.10
CA GLN A 816 -58.34 6.85 -18.32
C GLN A 816 -59.43 5.83 -18.67
N ALA A 817 -59.86 5.01 -17.70
CA ALA A 817 -60.93 4.05 -17.89
C ALA A 817 -62.25 4.71 -18.30
N VAL A 818 -62.58 5.86 -17.71
CA VAL A 818 -63.77 6.64 -18.12
C VAL A 818 -63.67 7.13 -19.56
N LYS A 819 -62.49 7.57 -20.03
CA LYS A 819 -62.30 7.98 -21.43
C LYS A 819 -62.53 6.81 -22.39
N VAL A 820 -61.95 5.64 -22.09
CA VAL A 820 -62.11 4.43 -22.91
C VAL A 820 -63.57 3.95 -22.91
N LEU A 821 -64.23 3.89 -21.75
CA LEU A 821 -65.65 3.51 -21.66
C LEU A 821 -66.58 4.48 -22.42
N ARG A 822 -66.28 5.78 -22.41
CA ARG A 822 -67.01 6.77 -23.21
C ARG A 822 -66.80 6.61 -24.71
N SER A 823 -65.75 5.94 -25.14
CA SER A 823 -65.52 5.61 -26.55
C SER A 823 -66.36 4.43 -27.05
N ARG A 824 -67.06 3.70 -26.19
CA ARG A 824 -67.97 2.61 -26.62
C ARG A 824 -69.21 3.17 -27.33
N LYS A 825 -69.63 2.53 -28.42
CA LYS A 825 -70.98 2.71 -29.01
C LYS A 825 -71.93 1.83 -28.19
N SER A 826 -72.90 2.42 -27.50
CA SER A 826 -73.89 1.64 -26.75
C SER A 826 -74.75 0.88 -27.75
N GLY A 827 -74.84 -0.44 -27.61
CA GLY A 827 -75.88 -1.22 -28.27
C GLY A 827 -77.25 -0.66 -27.89
N GLY A 828 -78.11 -0.49 -28.88
CA GLY A 828 -79.52 -0.14 -28.67
C GLY A 828 -80.30 -1.29 -28.07
#